data_AF-A0A2T7Q2D7-F1
#
_entry.id   AF-A0A2T7Q2D7-F1
#
_cell.length_a   1.000
_cell.length_b   1.000
_cell.length_c   1.000
_cell.angle_alpha   90.00
_cell.angle_beta   90.00
_cell.angle_gamma   90.00
#
_symmetry.space_group_name_H-M   'P 1'
#
loop_
_entity.id
_entity.type
_entity.pdbx_description
1 polymer ?
#
loop_
_entity_poly.entity_id
_entity_poly.type
_entity_poly.pdbx_seq_one_letter_code
_entity_poly.pdbx_strand_id
1 'polypeptide(L)'
;MRYIIFTILLFVQLGVYAQSTGDYRSKQSGNWEDAGSWETYNGTSWVAATNYPTPSDGTITIRSPHILTQGSSFTINDVTVEVGATLNLNDGNVNSSGSSTADLRVYGTVNHNANSQGGCPIFEIYNGGVYNWNGGNYACNTIKILSGGTMNFNVSGNPYLNETNITNDGVINFNSGGFYAAINTVWGNLVNNAGGVINKNNDNIFFASGSPFNFIQNGSLNINAGRLHIDYLNFSNTGQLSIANNAELVCSGTPLMLSGTLNVIEKVSPSNGSNVIISGNFSGNFSTVNLPIGYSITVNPSDVILNYNDDMDDDGVKNKDDCAPKDPNKWRSAEFYIDKDSDGYDGGKHTVCYGQNIPSGYIQTTKGSDCNDNDANINPTTVWYKDADNDGYSDGTTKTQCDQPAGYKLKAQLTATNGDCKDDDATIHPGAPEICGNGIDEDCDSKDAVCVPTDSDGDGVSDNEDCSPNDNKVWRTVTLYADFDSDGKPVAFGSEVCIGADIPQGYSESPGSDCDDNDNTVWRTAILYIDSDRDGESVGAGIEKCIGNDIPFGYTESPGSDCNDNNPDIYHGATEICDGVDNNCDGQIDEGLLFWIYPDGDGDGYGTEEGKIYSCNAPYGYADRNGDCKDDDNTINPGVEEICDDGIDNDCDGEIDEGCSVSEPTEFYSKPTGDLHNVATWGVNPDGSGTQPADFGAGKTFNLANRAGNYTMTGNWTVLGTLVNSSGSQLKINGYTLSLTTLTGAGTLTGSTTSSLIITGTGGGNFGNINFTSGGGMLKAFTLNRSGTGAAATIGTALAVYDVLTITSGALTTGGKLTLKSTATNTARVAPVTGTISGNVTVERYIPARRAWRLMNAPVGGTQTINQAWQEGVTTASPNPNPAPGYGTYVTVGSVANGFDQNILGQSTSSLKSF
;
A
#
# COMPACT_ATOMS: atom_id res chain seq x y z
N MET A 1 -8.59 29.54 22.39
CA MET A 1 -8.21 28.29 23.08
C MET A 1 -7.97 27.24 22.01
N ARG A 2 -6.78 26.63 21.99
CA ARG A 2 -6.41 25.59 21.02
C ARG A 2 -7.04 24.26 21.45
N TYR A 3 -7.86 23.65 20.59
CA TYR A 3 -8.33 22.28 20.77
C TYR A 3 -7.32 21.32 20.15
N ILE A 4 -6.78 20.43 20.98
CA ILE A 4 -5.91 19.31 20.59
C ILE A 4 -6.84 18.11 20.35
N ILE A 5 -6.83 17.58 19.14
CA ILE A 5 -7.47 16.32 18.76
C ILE A 5 -6.63 15.18 19.35
N PHE A 6 -7.23 14.37 20.21
CA PHE A 6 -6.66 13.10 20.67
C PHE A 6 -7.07 12.01 19.67
N THR A 7 -6.12 11.53 18.88
CA THR A 7 -6.22 10.28 18.13
C THR A 7 -6.22 9.12 19.13
N ILE A 8 -7.33 8.38 19.21
CA ILE A 8 -7.41 7.12 19.95
C ILE A 8 -6.69 6.06 19.11
N LEU A 9 -5.46 5.72 19.50
CA LEU A 9 -4.80 4.50 19.05
C LEU A 9 -5.58 3.29 19.59
N LEU A 10 -6.12 2.49 18.69
CA LEU A 10 -6.73 1.20 18.96
C LEU A 10 -5.64 0.28 19.53
N PHE A 11 -5.59 0.10 20.85
CA PHE A 11 -4.73 -0.88 21.49
C PHE A 11 -5.26 -2.29 21.15
N VAL A 12 -4.49 -3.05 20.37
CA VAL A 12 -4.65 -4.50 20.26
C VAL A 12 -4.54 -5.07 21.67
N GLN A 13 -5.60 -5.72 22.12
CA GLN A 13 -5.74 -6.27 23.46
C GLN A 13 -4.85 -7.52 23.58
N LEU A 14 -3.54 -7.33 23.76
CA LEU A 14 -2.65 -8.39 24.23
C LEU A 14 -3.16 -8.83 25.60
N GLY A 15 -3.50 -10.11 25.75
CA GLY A 15 -3.71 -10.69 27.07
C GLY A 15 -2.41 -10.58 27.87
N VAL A 16 -2.26 -9.51 28.65
CA VAL A 16 -1.11 -9.33 29.53
C VAL A 16 -1.30 -10.27 30.72
N TYR A 17 -0.87 -11.51 30.58
CA TYR A 17 -0.76 -12.41 31.73
C TYR A 17 0.29 -11.84 32.68
N ALA A 18 -0.06 -11.71 33.96
CA ALA A 18 0.88 -11.26 34.98
C ALA A 18 2.00 -12.31 35.11
N GLN A 19 3.25 -11.88 34.91
CA GLN A 19 4.42 -12.75 34.97
C GLN A 19 4.46 -13.50 36.30
N SER A 20 4.54 -14.82 36.21
CA SER A 20 4.56 -15.73 37.34
C SER A 20 5.88 -16.48 37.38
N THR A 21 6.35 -16.80 38.58
CA THR A 21 7.57 -17.61 38.75
C THR A 21 7.41 -18.93 38.00
N GLY A 22 8.33 -19.23 37.07
CA GLY A 22 8.27 -20.42 36.23
C GLY A 22 7.73 -20.18 34.82
N ASP A 23 7.36 -18.95 34.46
CA ASP A 23 7.07 -18.59 33.06
C ASP A 23 8.36 -18.63 32.22
N TYR A 24 8.21 -18.97 30.94
CA TYR A 24 9.29 -19.02 29.96
C TYR A 24 9.03 -18.06 28.81
N ARG A 25 10.09 -17.48 28.26
CA ARG A 25 10.01 -16.81 26.97
C ARG A 25 11.27 -16.98 26.14
N SER A 26 11.12 -16.95 24.82
CA SER A 26 12.26 -17.08 23.92
C SER A 26 13.20 -15.87 24.04
N LYS A 27 14.50 -16.14 24.13
CA LYS A 27 15.59 -15.16 24.19
C LYS A 27 16.25 -14.93 22.83
N GLN A 28 16.22 -15.95 21.97
CA GLN A 28 16.74 -15.93 20.60
C GLN A 28 16.05 -17.02 19.77
N SER A 29 16.19 -16.96 18.45
CA SER A 29 15.82 -18.06 17.56
C SER A 29 16.67 -19.29 17.85
N GLY A 30 16.10 -20.49 17.65
CA GLY A 30 16.84 -21.73 17.91
C GLY A 30 15.91 -22.95 18.00
N ASN A 31 16.47 -24.02 18.55
CA ASN A 31 15.69 -25.22 18.83
C ASN A 31 14.94 -25.06 20.15
N TRP A 32 13.71 -25.56 20.23
CA TRP A 32 12.91 -25.52 21.45
C TRP A 32 13.60 -26.26 22.59
N GLU A 33 14.21 -27.41 22.33
CA GLU A 33 14.91 -28.23 23.34
C GLU A 33 16.28 -27.67 23.78
N ASP A 34 16.74 -26.56 23.20
CA ASP A 34 17.94 -25.87 23.65
C ASP A 34 17.60 -24.84 24.73
N ALA A 35 18.06 -25.08 25.96
CA ALA A 35 17.90 -24.13 27.07
C ALA A 35 18.48 -22.74 26.74
N GLY A 36 19.49 -22.65 25.85
CA GLY A 36 20.05 -21.40 25.37
C GLY A 36 19.07 -20.52 24.60
N SER A 37 18.01 -21.10 24.04
CA SER A 37 16.93 -20.38 23.35
C SER A 37 15.98 -19.66 24.31
N TRP A 38 16.06 -19.91 25.62
CA TRP A 38 15.06 -19.50 26.60
C TRP A 38 15.61 -18.66 27.76
N GLU A 39 14.73 -17.83 28.30
CA GLU A 39 14.86 -17.25 29.63
C GLU A 39 13.61 -17.58 30.46
N THR A 40 13.78 -17.72 31.77
CA THR A 40 12.71 -18.04 32.73
C THR A 40 12.56 -16.93 33.76
N TYR A 41 11.33 -16.68 34.20
CA TYR A 41 11.03 -15.67 35.22
C TYR A 41 11.19 -16.26 36.62
N ASN A 42 12.10 -15.72 37.43
CA ASN A 42 12.40 -16.21 38.78
C ASN A 42 11.51 -15.59 39.88
N GLY A 43 10.47 -14.83 39.50
CA GLY A 43 9.62 -14.07 40.42
C GLY A 43 10.00 -12.59 40.57
N THR A 44 11.19 -12.19 40.08
CA THR A 44 11.66 -10.79 40.10
C THR A 44 12.24 -10.31 38.77
N SER A 45 12.90 -11.18 38.01
CA SER A 45 13.52 -10.84 36.73
C SER A 45 13.58 -12.06 35.81
N TRP A 46 13.69 -11.80 34.51
CA TRP A 46 14.03 -12.81 33.51
C TRP A 46 15.52 -13.16 33.60
N VAL A 47 15.82 -14.44 33.71
CA VAL A 47 17.19 -14.97 33.79
C VAL A 47 17.38 -16.08 32.77
N ALA A 48 18.62 -16.31 32.34
CA ALA A 48 18.93 -17.40 31.41
C ALA A 48 18.40 -18.73 31.95
N ALA A 49 17.67 -19.47 31.12
CA ALA A 49 17.11 -20.75 31.52
C ALA A 49 18.21 -21.81 31.60
N THR A 50 18.13 -22.70 32.59
CA THR A 50 19.03 -23.86 32.70
C THR A 50 18.46 -25.11 32.03
N ASN A 51 17.15 -25.11 31.78
CA ASN A 51 16.40 -26.15 31.08
C ASN A 51 15.51 -25.49 30.02
N TYR A 52 15.06 -26.26 29.03
CA TYR A 52 14.03 -25.82 28.10
C TYR A 52 12.62 -25.97 28.72
N PRO A 53 11.60 -25.24 28.22
CA PRO A 53 10.24 -25.32 28.74
C PRO A 53 9.61 -26.69 28.52
N THR A 54 8.89 -27.15 29.54
CA THR A 54 8.12 -28.38 29.59
C THR A 54 6.63 -28.07 29.81
N PRO A 55 5.71 -29.02 29.58
CA PRO A 55 4.27 -28.78 29.68
C PRO A 55 3.79 -28.48 31.12
N SER A 56 4.61 -28.76 32.13
CA SER A 56 4.32 -28.46 33.54
C SER A 56 4.81 -27.09 34.00
N ASP A 57 5.52 -26.36 33.14
CA ASP A 57 5.98 -25.01 33.43
C ASP A 57 4.83 -23.99 33.31
N GLY A 58 5.10 -22.73 33.65
CA GLY A 58 4.13 -21.64 33.53
C GLY A 58 3.82 -21.28 32.08
N THR A 59 3.38 -20.05 31.83
CA THR A 59 3.10 -19.61 30.45
C THR A 59 4.39 -19.60 29.64
N ILE A 60 4.33 -20.09 28.40
CA ILE A 60 5.47 -20.16 27.49
C ILE A 60 5.24 -19.19 26.32
N THR A 61 6.08 -18.17 26.18
CA THR A 61 5.91 -17.14 25.15
C THR A 61 7.04 -17.14 24.13
N ILE A 62 6.72 -17.33 22.86
CA ILE A 62 7.65 -17.12 21.75
C ILE A 62 7.51 -15.67 21.30
N ARG A 63 8.56 -14.88 21.54
CA ARG A 63 8.60 -13.45 21.20
C ARG A 63 9.06 -13.20 19.79
N SER A 64 8.61 -12.09 19.21
CA SER A 64 9.15 -11.57 17.95
C SER A 64 10.59 -11.05 18.11
N PRO A 65 11.46 -11.20 17.09
CA PRO A 65 11.24 -11.88 15.81
C PRO A 65 11.73 -13.34 15.83
N HIS A 66 11.63 -14.02 16.98
CA HIS A 66 12.26 -15.31 17.15
C HIS A 66 11.54 -16.42 16.39
N ILE A 67 12.35 -17.34 15.85
CA ILE A 67 11.91 -18.55 15.17
C ILE A 67 12.35 -19.75 16.00
N LEU A 68 11.40 -20.50 16.53
CA LEU A 68 11.64 -21.68 17.35
C LEU A 68 11.26 -22.93 16.56
N THR A 69 12.17 -23.92 16.52
CA THR A 69 11.93 -25.19 15.83
C THR A 69 11.87 -26.34 16.83
N GLN A 70 10.81 -27.15 16.76
CA GLN A 70 10.67 -28.41 17.49
C GLN A 70 10.71 -29.57 16.50
N GLY A 71 11.70 -30.46 16.68
CA GLY A 71 11.97 -31.60 15.82
C GLY A 71 11.68 -32.97 16.47
N SER A 72 10.99 -33.00 17.60
CA SER A 72 10.63 -34.25 18.28
C SER A 72 9.22 -34.15 18.86
N SER A 73 8.63 -35.30 19.22
CA SER A 73 7.29 -35.33 19.84
C SER A 73 7.27 -34.48 21.10
N PHE A 74 6.34 -33.54 21.17
CA PHE A 74 6.30 -32.52 22.20
C PHE A 74 4.85 -32.26 22.63
N THR A 75 4.66 -31.96 23.92
CA THR A 75 3.33 -31.66 24.47
C THR A 75 3.22 -30.16 24.67
N ILE A 76 2.16 -29.57 24.15
CA ILE A 76 1.88 -28.14 24.27
C ILE A 76 1.00 -27.93 25.50
N ASN A 77 1.33 -26.92 26.30
CA ASN A 77 0.46 -26.38 27.33
C ASN A 77 0.75 -24.88 27.48
N ASP A 78 -0.30 -24.07 27.40
CA ASP A 78 -0.25 -22.61 27.59
C ASP A 78 0.86 -21.88 26.80
N VAL A 79 1.07 -22.29 25.55
CA VAL A 79 2.05 -21.68 24.64
C VAL A 79 1.42 -20.54 23.86
N THR A 80 2.12 -19.40 23.81
CA THR A 80 1.72 -18.22 23.03
C THR A 80 2.79 -17.87 22.01
N VAL A 81 2.40 -17.75 20.74
CA VAL A 81 3.25 -17.27 19.64
C VAL A 81 2.86 -15.81 19.34
N GLU A 82 3.72 -14.85 19.68
CA GLU A 82 3.44 -13.42 19.49
C GLU A 82 3.47 -13.00 18.01
N VAL A 83 2.85 -11.85 17.70
CA VAL A 83 2.86 -11.25 16.36
C VAL A 83 4.29 -11.13 15.85
N GLY A 84 4.56 -11.66 14.65
CA GLY A 84 5.89 -11.65 14.03
C GLY A 84 6.88 -12.68 14.62
N ALA A 85 6.44 -13.59 15.48
CA ALA A 85 7.21 -14.76 15.91
C ALA A 85 6.76 -16.02 15.14
N THR A 86 7.65 -17.02 15.03
CA THR A 86 7.37 -18.26 14.31
C THR A 86 7.67 -19.51 15.14
N LEU A 87 6.74 -20.47 15.14
CA LEU A 87 6.94 -21.81 15.69
C LEU A 87 6.85 -22.86 14.58
N ASN A 88 7.95 -23.57 14.33
CA ASN A 88 8.03 -24.67 13.38
C ASN A 88 7.95 -26.01 14.12
N LEU A 89 6.94 -26.81 13.80
CA LEU A 89 6.73 -28.15 14.33
C LEU A 89 7.08 -29.15 13.23
N ASN A 90 8.35 -29.56 13.16
CA ASN A 90 8.93 -30.25 12.01
C ASN A 90 8.93 -31.77 12.11
N ASP A 91 8.93 -32.34 13.32
CA ASP A 91 8.98 -33.78 13.52
C ASP A 91 8.33 -34.18 14.85
N GLY A 92 7.68 -35.34 14.89
CA GLY A 92 7.06 -35.92 16.09
C GLY A 92 5.56 -35.67 16.24
N ASN A 93 5.01 -36.09 17.39
CA ASN A 93 3.61 -35.87 17.72
C ASN A 93 3.43 -34.62 18.57
N VAL A 94 2.44 -33.81 18.23
CA VAL A 94 2.00 -32.69 19.07
C VAL A 94 0.90 -33.22 19.99
N ASN A 95 1.16 -33.18 21.30
CA ASN A 95 0.19 -33.62 22.30
C ASN A 95 -0.36 -32.45 23.12
N SER A 96 -1.54 -32.61 23.73
CA SER A 96 -2.04 -31.70 24.76
C SER A 96 -1.68 -32.18 26.16
N SER A 97 -1.65 -31.23 27.11
CA SER A 97 -1.63 -31.53 28.54
C SER A 97 -3.00 -31.91 29.13
N GLY A 98 -4.08 -31.77 28.35
CA GLY A 98 -5.46 -32.04 28.78
C GLY A 98 -6.12 -30.85 29.49
N SER A 99 -5.76 -29.61 29.12
CA SER A 99 -6.32 -28.39 29.71
C SER A 99 -7.73 -28.07 29.19
N SER A 100 -8.53 -27.35 29.99
CA SER A 100 -9.80 -26.76 29.55
C SER A 100 -9.64 -25.40 28.86
N THR A 101 -8.42 -24.85 28.85
CA THR A 101 -8.06 -23.60 28.18
C THR A 101 -7.23 -23.87 26.94
N ALA A 102 -7.05 -22.87 26.06
CA ALA A 102 -6.18 -22.98 24.90
C ALA A 102 -4.77 -23.46 25.31
N ASP A 103 -4.33 -24.56 24.72
CA ASP A 103 -2.96 -25.06 24.85
C ASP A 103 -2.01 -24.25 23.97
N LEU A 104 -2.50 -23.75 22.82
CA LEU A 104 -1.75 -22.91 21.89
C LEU A 104 -2.57 -21.67 21.50
N ARG A 105 -1.97 -20.49 21.67
CA ARG A 105 -2.50 -19.21 21.19
C ARG A 105 -1.58 -18.65 20.11
N VAL A 106 -2.15 -18.36 18.95
CA VAL A 106 -1.40 -17.97 17.75
C VAL A 106 -1.75 -16.54 17.34
N TYR A 107 -0.81 -15.61 17.54
CA TYR A 107 -0.83 -14.25 17.01
C TYR A 107 0.23 -14.03 15.92
N GLY A 108 1.30 -14.85 15.92
CA GLY A 108 2.30 -14.93 14.86
C GLY A 108 2.04 -16.09 13.90
N THR A 109 3.08 -16.82 13.54
CA THR A 109 2.99 -17.93 12.57
C THR A 109 3.32 -19.27 13.22
N VAL A 110 2.48 -20.28 12.98
CA VAL A 110 2.77 -21.68 13.32
C VAL A 110 2.81 -22.51 12.04
N ASN A 111 3.93 -23.21 11.81
CA ASN A 111 4.07 -24.17 10.72
C ASN A 111 4.02 -25.58 11.29
N HIS A 112 2.93 -26.28 11.03
CA HIS A 112 2.72 -27.65 11.48
C HIS A 112 3.02 -28.64 10.34
N ASN A 113 4.22 -29.22 10.38
CA ASN A 113 4.73 -30.20 9.42
C ASN A 113 4.78 -31.63 10.00
N ALA A 114 4.26 -31.83 11.23
CA ALA A 114 4.44 -33.04 12.01
C ALA A 114 3.44 -34.16 11.63
N ASN A 115 3.78 -35.43 11.88
CA ASN A 115 3.07 -36.59 11.32
C ASN A 115 1.72 -36.93 12.00
N SER A 116 1.55 -36.70 13.32
CA SER A 116 0.26 -36.91 13.98
C SER A 116 0.08 -36.10 15.26
N GLN A 117 -1.16 -35.72 15.59
CA GLN A 117 -1.52 -35.08 16.86
C GLN A 117 -2.36 -36.02 17.73
N GLY A 118 -2.09 -36.04 19.03
CA GLY A 118 -2.82 -36.83 20.03
C GLY A 118 -3.15 -36.02 21.28
N GLY A 119 -4.01 -36.53 22.16
CA GLY A 119 -4.25 -35.92 23.47
C GLY A 119 -5.27 -34.76 23.53
N CYS A 120 -5.93 -34.44 22.42
CA CYS A 120 -7.04 -33.48 22.32
C CYS A 120 -6.71 -32.00 22.60
N PRO A 121 -5.74 -31.38 21.92
CA PRO A 121 -5.37 -30.00 22.20
C PRO A 121 -6.43 -28.98 21.76
N ILE A 122 -6.43 -27.84 22.44
CA ILE A 122 -7.22 -26.66 22.09
C ILE A 122 -6.32 -25.59 21.48
N PHE A 123 -6.53 -25.27 20.21
CA PHE A 123 -5.79 -24.22 19.50
C PHE A 123 -6.69 -23.03 19.23
N GLU A 124 -6.18 -21.83 19.50
CA GLU A 124 -6.86 -20.58 19.22
C GLU A 124 -5.97 -19.69 18.33
N ILE A 125 -6.49 -19.35 17.16
CA ILE A 125 -5.82 -18.52 16.17
C ILE A 125 -6.48 -17.14 16.21
N TYR A 126 -5.72 -16.13 16.58
CA TYR A 126 -6.18 -14.76 16.82
C TYR A 126 -5.92 -13.89 15.59
N ASN A 127 -6.41 -12.65 15.64
CA ASN A 127 -6.23 -11.66 14.57
C ASN A 127 -4.75 -11.50 14.17
N GLY A 128 -4.45 -11.64 12.88
CA GLY A 128 -3.10 -11.62 12.30
C GLY A 128 -2.31 -12.91 12.49
N GLY A 129 -2.82 -13.86 13.29
CA GLY A 129 -2.23 -15.17 13.49
C GLY A 129 -2.45 -16.08 12.29
N VAL A 130 -1.40 -16.81 11.90
CA VAL A 130 -1.43 -17.75 10.78
C VAL A 130 -1.03 -19.14 11.26
N TYR A 131 -1.90 -20.11 11.03
CA TYR A 131 -1.60 -21.52 11.27
C TYR A 131 -1.56 -22.29 9.95
N ASN A 132 -0.35 -22.71 9.55
CA ASN A 132 -0.13 -23.50 8.36
C ASN A 132 -0.10 -24.98 8.71
N TRP A 133 -1.11 -25.73 8.24
CA TRP A 133 -1.13 -27.17 8.34
C TRP A 133 -0.61 -27.80 7.04
N ASN A 134 0.61 -28.31 7.08
CA ASN A 134 1.33 -28.80 5.90
C ASN A 134 1.33 -30.34 5.76
N GLY A 135 0.66 -31.05 6.67
CA GLY A 135 0.58 -32.51 6.67
C GLY A 135 0.33 -33.10 8.07
N GLY A 136 0.01 -34.40 8.12
CA GLY A 136 -0.19 -35.16 9.36
C GLY A 136 -1.64 -35.53 9.67
N ASN A 137 -1.85 -36.31 10.72
CA ASN A 137 -3.19 -36.76 11.16
C ASN A 137 -3.60 -36.04 12.45
N TYR A 138 -4.79 -35.44 12.48
CA TYR A 138 -5.41 -34.89 13.67
C TYR A 138 -6.31 -35.93 14.33
N ALA A 139 -6.11 -36.20 15.62
CA ALA A 139 -7.06 -36.92 16.45
C ALA A 139 -7.47 -36.07 17.67
N CYS A 140 -8.79 -35.89 17.86
CA CYS A 140 -9.43 -35.29 19.03
C CYS A 140 -9.23 -33.77 19.23
N ASN A 141 -8.99 -32.98 18.18
CA ASN A 141 -8.57 -31.56 18.34
C ASN A 141 -9.76 -30.61 18.45
N THR A 142 -9.59 -29.51 19.18
CA THR A 142 -10.47 -28.34 19.08
C THR A 142 -9.68 -27.17 18.52
N ILE A 143 -10.08 -26.66 17.36
CA ILE A 143 -9.44 -25.53 16.70
C ILE A 143 -10.45 -24.40 16.58
N LYS A 144 -10.13 -23.25 17.16
CA LYS A 144 -10.93 -22.04 17.02
C LYS A 144 -10.14 -21.00 16.25
N ILE A 145 -10.70 -20.59 15.13
CA ILE A 145 -10.17 -19.50 14.31
C ILE A 145 -11.04 -18.29 14.62
N LEU A 146 -10.48 -17.33 15.33
CA LEU A 146 -11.17 -16.11 15.71
C LEU A 146 -11.12 -15.09 14.56
N SER A 147 -11.93 -14.04 14.64
CA SER A 147 -11.95 -12.99 13.62
C SER A 147 -10.55 -12.42 13.36
N GLY A 148 -10.19 -12.36 12.07
CA GLY A 148 -8.87 -11.95 11.57
C GLY A 148 -7.75 -13.01 11.67
N GLY A 149 -8.02 -14.19 12.23
CA GLY A 149 -7.10 -15.32 12.22
C GLY A 149 -7.21 -16.16 10.95
N THR A 150 -6.11 -16.79 10.54
CA THR A 150 -6.04 -17.57 9.29
C THR A 150 -5.52 -18.98 9.55
N MET A 151 -6.24 -19.98 9.04
CA MET A 151 -5.78 -21.36 8.99
C MET A 151 -5.65 -21.84 7.54
N ASN A 152 -4.44 -22.21 7.15
CA ASN A 152 -4.15 -22.75 5.83
C ASN A 152 -4.06 -24.28 5.91
N PHE A 153 -4.93 -24.97 5.20
CA PHE A 153 -4.91 -26.40 5.00
C PHE A 153 -4.13 -26.69 3.72
N ASN A 154 -2.82 -26.90 3.84
CA ASN A 154 -1.94 -27.25 2.73
C ASN A 154 -1.93 -28.78 2.57
N VAL A 155 -2.96 -29.28 1.90
CA VAL A 155 -3.26 -30.71 1.78
C VAL A 155 -2.32 -31.35 0.76
N SER A 156 -1.46 -32.24 1.25
CA SER A 156 -0.70 -33.19 0.45
C SER A 156 -0.96 -34.62 0.95
N GLY A 157 -1.21 -35.57 0.03
CA GLY A 157 -1.57 -36.94 0.38
C GLY A 157 -3.00 -37.09 0.92
N ASN A 158 -3.16 -37.97 1.94
CA ASN A 158 -4.46 -38.39 2.49
C ASN A 158 -4.53 -38.17 4.03
N PRO A 159 -4.44 -36.92 4.53
CA PRO A 159 -4.51 -36.67 5.97
C PRO A 159 -5.86 -37.08 6.59
N TYR A 160 -5.86 -37.33 7.90
CA TYR A 160 -7.04 -37.70 8.68
C TYR A 160 -7.42 -36.62 9.71
N LEU A 161 -8.71 -36.26 9.77
CA LEU A 161 -9.35 -35.53 10.86
C LEU A 161 -10.27 -36.49 11.62
N ASN A 162 -9.79 -37.00 12.76
CA ASN A 162 -10.56 -37.86 13.64
C ASN A 162 -10.98 -37.09 14.89
N GLU A 163 -12.26 -37.17 15.29
CA GLU A 163 -12.83 -36.50 16.47
C GLU A 163 -12.49 -35.00 16.57
N THR A 164 -12.33 -34.33 15.43
CA THR A 164 -11.82 -32.95 15.38
C THR A 164 -12.97 -31.96 15.22
N ASN A 165 -12.95 -30.91 16.05
CA ASN A 165 -13.93 -29.82 16.03
C ASN A 165 -13.24 -28.51 15.64
N ILE A 166 -13.66 -27.94 14.53
CA ILE A 166 -13.16 -26.67 14.02
C ILE A 166 -14.32 -25.66 14.03
N THR A 167 -14.09 -24.51 14.64
CA THR A 167 -15.00 -23.36 14.57
C THR A 167 -14.29 -22.19 13.92
N ASN A 168 -14.88 -21.62 12.88
CA ASN A 168 -14.29 -20.54 12.09
C ASN A 168 -15.12 -19.26 12.14
N ASP A 169 -14.53 -18.20 12.70
CA ASP A 169 -14.96 -16.80 12.61
C ASP A 169 -13.93 -15.93 11.82
N GLY A 170 -12.86 -16.55 11.31
CA GLY A 170 -11.80 -15.91 10.52
C GLY A 170 -11.73 -16.53 9.12
N VAL A 171 -10.53 -16.88 8.65
CA VAL A 171 -10.31 -17.41 7.30
C VAL A 171 -9.75 -18.84 7.35
N ILE A 172 -10.39 -19.75 6.62
CA ILE A 172 -9.82 -21.05 6.26
C ILE A 172 -9.50 -21.04 4.78
N ASN A 173 -8.26 -21.38 4.42
CA ASN A 173 -7.88 -21.63 3.03
C ASN A 173 -7.56 -23.11 2.83
N PHE A 174 -8.22 -23.74 1.88
CA PHE A 174 -7.88 -25.09 1.44
C PHE A 174 -7.01 -25.03 0.18
N ASN A 175 -5.74 -25.42 0.36
CA ASN A 175 -4.72 -25.43 -0.68
C ASN A 175 -4.33 -26.89 -0.98
N SER A 176 -4.42 -27.33 -2.23
CA SER A 176 -4.05 -28.69 -2.64
C SER A 176 -2.69 -28.71 -3.33
N GLY A 177 -1.81 -29.66 -2.97
CA GLY A 177 -0.50 -29.87 -3.60
C GLY A 177 -0.49 -30.81 -4.81
N GLY A 178 -1.62 -31.04 -5.48
CA GLY A 178 -1.72 -31.85 -6.70
C GLY A 178 -3.15 -32.23 -7.10
N PHE A 179 -3.28 -32.88 -8.27
CA PHE A 179 -4.55 -33.19 -8.96
C PHE A 179 -5.67 -33.87 -8.14
N TYR A 180 -5.34 -34.52 -7.01
CA TYR A 180 -6.29 -35.17 -6.10
C TYR A 180 -5.77 -35.12 -4.65
N ALA A 181 -6.30 -34.23 -3.83
CA ALA A 181 -6.01 -34.16 -2.40
C ALA A 181 -7.24 -34.59 -1.59
N ALA A 182 -7.08 -35.52 -0.63
CA ALA A 182 -8.19 -36.04 0.15
C ALA A 182 -8.03 -35.78 1.66
N ILE A 183 -9.04 -35.19 2.28
CA ILE A 183 -9.15 -35.08 3.75
C ILE A 183 -10.09 -36.18 4.22
N ASN A 184 -9.53 -37.20 4.86
CA ASN A 184 -10.33 -38.26 5.47
C ASN A 184 -10.87 -37.75 6.80
N THR A 185 -12.18 -37.81 7.01
CA THR A 185 -12.81 -37.36 8.25
C THR A 185 -13.49 -38.53 8.94
N VAL A 186 -13.39 -38.58 10.27
CA VAL A 186 -13.92 -39.64 11.12
C VAL A 186 -14.43 -38.99 12.41
N TRP A 187 -15.73 -38.73 12.53
CA TRP A 187 -16.34 -38.07 13.70
C TRP A 187 -15.83 -36.64 13.96
N GLY A 188 -16.73 -35.68 14.21
CA GLY A 188 -16.35 -34.29 14.50
C GLY A 188 -17.18 -33.27 13.73
N ASN A 189 -16.76 -32.01 13.79
CA ASN A 189 -17.47 -30.89 13.19
C ASN A 189 -16.51 -29.90 12.54
N LEU A 190 -16.87 -29.39 11.36
CA LEU A 190 -16.36 -28.14 10.80
C LEU A 190 -17.53 -27.17 10.78
N VAL A 191 -17.47 -26.13 11.61
CA VAL A 191 -18.48 -25.09 11.71
C VAL A 191 -17.87 -23.79 11.22
N ASN A 192 -18.35 -23.31 10.08
CA ASN A 192 -18.05 -21.95 9.64
C ASN A 192 -19.19 -21.04 10.07
N ASN A 193 -18.90 -20.16 11.02
CA ASN A 193 -19.87 -19.21 11.56
C ASN A 193 -20.15 -18.09 10.55
N ALA A 194 -21.16 -17.26 10.81
CA ALA A 194 -21.62 -16.23 9.89
C ALA A 194 -20.52 -15.23 9.47
N GLY A 195 -19.55 -14.92 10.34
CA GLY A 195 -18.41 -14.05 10.03
C GLY A 195 -17.20 -14.78 9.42
N GLY A 196 -17.23 -16.11 9.35
CA GLY A 196 -16.13 -16.92 8.84
C GLY A 196 -16.15 -17.05 7.31
N VAL A 197 -14.96 -17.10 6.73
CA VAL A 197 -14.75 -17.31 5.29
C VAL A 197 -13.97 -18.60 5.08
N ILE A 198 -14.45 -19.45 4.18
CA ILE A 198 -13.73 -20.62 3.67
C ILE A 198 -13.44 -20.38 2.19
N ASN A 199 -12.18 -20.46 1.80
CA ASN A 199 -11.75 -20.38 0.41
C ASN A 199 -11.17 -21.71 -0.07
N LYS A 200 -11.49 -22.08 -1.30
CA LYS A 200 -10.91 -23.20 -2.03
C LYS A 200 -10.42 -22.68 -3.38
N ASN A 201 -9.10 -22.56 -3.55
CA ASN A 201 -8.51 -21.82 -4.66
C ASN A 201 -7.93 -22.69 -5.78
N ASN A 202 -7.52 -23.93 -5.50
CA ASN A 202 -6.71 -24.74 -6.41
C ASN A 202 -7.43 -26.04 -6.85
N ASP A 203 -6.69 -27.11 -7.15
CA ASP A 203 -7.14 -28.45 -7.62
C ASP A 203 -8.24 -29.10 -6.75
N ASN A 204 -8.65 -30.32 -7.13
CA ASN A 204 -9.73 -31.05 -6.49
C ASN A 204 -9.44 -31.41 -5.03
N ILE A 205 -10.40 -31.12 -4.15
CA ILE A 205 -10.37 -31.51 -2.74
C ILE A 205 -11.52 -32.46 -2.46
N PHE A 206 -11.19 -33.61 -1.90
CA PHE A 206 -12.13 -34.66 -1.57
C PHE A 206 -12.23 -34.83 -0.06
N PHE A 207 -13.39 -34.58 0.53
CA PHE A 207 -13.72 -34.97 1.89
C PHE A 207 -14.27 -36.39 1.87
N ALA A 208 -13.44 -37.36 2.23
CA ALA A 208 -13.83 -38.76 2.38
C ALA A 208 -14.29 -39.01 3.81
N SER A 209 -15.36 -39.78 4.05
CA SER A 209 -15.66 -40.26 5.41
C SER A 209 -15.97 -41.75 5.50
N GLY A 210 -15.66 -42.30 6.68
CA GLY A 210 -16.12 -43.62 7.13
C GLY A 210 -17.13 -43.57 8.27
N SER A 211 -17.54 -42.38 8.73
CA SER A 211 -18.43 -42.14 9.90
C SER A 211 -18.84 -40.65 9.99
N PRO A 212 -19.95 -40.27 10.67
CA PRO A 212 -20.56 -38.95 10.49
C PRO A 212 -19.67 -37.82 11.00
N PHE A 213 -19.19 -36.99 10.08
CA PHE A 213 -18.58 -35.70 10.35
C PHE A 213 -19.52 -34.62 9.78
N ASN A 214 -19.78 -33.57 10.56
CA ASN A 214 -20.71 -32.51 10.15
C ASN A 214 -19.94 -31.32 9.60
N PHE A 215 -20.33 -30.84 8.42
CA PHE A 215 -19.86 -29.57 7.88
C PHE A 215 -21.04 -28.59 7.86
N ILE A 216 -21.03 -27.68 8.83
CA ILE A 216 -22.05 -26.64 9.00
C ILE A 216 -21.48 -25.33 8.46
N GLN A 217 -22.05 -24.84 7.37
CA GLN A 217 -21.66 -23.58 6.76
C GLN A 217 -22.75 -22.50 6.97
N ASN A 218 -22.46 -21.50 7.81
CA ASN A 218 -23.31 -20.33 8.05
C ASN A 218 -22.72 -19.01 7.55
N GLY A 219 -21.41 -18.95 7.25
CA GLY A 219 -20.70 -17.80 6.65
C GLY A 219 -20.49 -17.96 5.15
N SER A 220 -19.34 -17.53 4.64
CA SER A 220 -19.03 -17.57 3.20
C SER A 220 -18.17 -18.78 2.83
N LEU A 221 -18.60 -19.58 1.84
CA LEU A 221 -17.83 -20.65 1.21
C LEU A 221 -17.57 -20.27 -0.24
N ASN A 222 -16.32 -19.98 -0.58
CA ASN A 222 -15.89 -19.60 -1.92
C ASN A 222 -15.14 -20.75 -2.57
N ILE A 223 -15.70 -21.29 -3.66
CA ILE A 223 -15.09 -22.34 -4.48
C ILE A 223 -14.60 -21.69 -5.76
N ASN A 224 -13.33 -21.28 -5.77
CA ASN A 224 -12.77 -20.41 -6.79
C ASN A 224 -12.20 -21.15 -8.01
N ALA A 225 -11.87 -22.43 -7.88
CA ALA A 225 -11.46 -23.29 -9.01
C ALA A 225 -11.69 -24.77 -8.66
N GLY A 226 -11.64 -25.68 -9.65
CA GLY A 226 -11.65 -27.14 -9.49
C GLY A 226 -12.86 -27.73 -8.74
N ARG A 227 -12.78 -28.98 -8.30
CA ARG A 227 -13.88 -29.68 -7.61
C ARG A 227 -13.72 -29.68 -6.09
N LEU A 228 -14.77 -29.33 -5.34
CA LEU A 228 -14.94 -29.66 -3.93
C LEU A 228 -15.91 -30.84 -3.85
N HIS A 229 -15.39 -32.02 -3.53
CA HIS A 229 -16.19 -33.24 -3.37
C HIS A 229 -16.38 -33.54 -1.88
N ILE A 230 -17.62 -33.65 -1.44
CA ILE A 230 -18.02 -33.97 -0.07
C ILE A 230 -18.75 -35.32 -0.08
N ASP A 231 -18.12 -36.37 0.48
CA ASP A 231 -18.65 -37.73 0.44
C ASP A 231 -19.04 -38.26 1.83
N TYR A 232 -20.29 -38.68 1.97
CA TYR A 232 -20.89 -39.24 3.19
C TYR A 232 -20.86 -38.29 4.43
N LEU A 233 -20.74 -36.98 4.23
CA LEU A 233 -20.78 -35.96 5.29
C LEU A 233 -22.17 -35.36 5.48
N ASN A 234 -22.50 -34.97 6.72
CA ASN A 234 -23.67 -34.12 6.94
C ASN A 234 -23.29 -32.68 6.61
N PHE A 235 -23.52 -32.25 5.37
CA PHE A 235 -23.29 -30.88 4.95
C PHE A 235 -24.60 -30.07 5.00
N SER A 236 -24.55 -28.92 5.65
CA SER A 236 -25.62 -27.93 5.64
C SER A 236 -25.07 -26.55 5.35
N ASN A 237 -25.69 -25.83 4.41
CA ASN A 237 -25.38 -24.43 4.11
C ASN A 237 -26.58 -23.55 4.47
N THR A 238 -26.38 -22.54 5.30
CA THR A 238 -27.33 -21.45 5.55
C THR A 238 -26.75 -20.06 5.24
N GLY A 239 -25.44 -19.99 4.97
CA GLY A 239 -24.73 -18.78 4.60
C GLY A 239 -24.60 -18.56 3.09
N GLN A 240 -23.53 -17.89 2.68
CA GLN A 240 -23.22 -17.61 1.29
C GLN A 240 -22.38 -18.74 0.69
N LEU A 241 -22.85 -19.28 -0.45
CA LEU A 241 -22.09 -20.18 -1.29
C LEU A 241 -21.71 -19.44 -2.58
N SER A 242 -20.42 -19.24 -2.82
CA SER A 242 -19.89 -18.64 -4.05
C SER A 242 -19.15 -19.69 -4.87
N ILE A 243 -19.44 -19.80 -6.16
CA ILE A 243 -18.76 -20.74 -7.07
C ILE A 243 -18.28 -19.99 -8.31
N ALA A 244 -17.01 -20.20 -8.71
CA ALA A 244 -16.36 -19.53 -9.83
C ALA A 244 -15.57 -20.47 -10.76
N ASN A 245 -15.14 -19.98 -11.93
CA ASN A 245 -14.16 -20.61 -12.84
C ASN A 245 -14.40 -22.12 -13.14
N ASN A 246 -15.60 -22.49 -13.58
CA ASN A 246 -15.95 -23.90 -13.84
C ASN A 246 -15.77 -24.83 -12.62
N ALA A 247 -15.74 -24.27 -11.41
CA ALA A 247 -15.66 -25.07 -10.20
C ALA A 247 -16.93 -25.89 -9.98
N GLU A 248 -16.76 -26.99 -9.27
CA GLU A 248 -17.81 -27.98 -9.06
C GLU A 248 -17.93 -28.29 -7.57
N LEU A 249 -19.17 -28.28 -7.06
CA LEU A 249 -19.49 -28.81 -5.73
C LEU A 249 -20.20 -30.14 -5.92
N VAL A 250 -19.57 -31.22 -5.49
CA VAL A 250 -20.14 -32.58 -5.57
C VAL A 250 -20.43 -33.08 -4.17
N CYS A 251 -21.66 -33.50 -3.93
CA CYS A 251 -22.06 -34.09 -2.66
C CYS A 251 -22.67 -35.48 -2.88
N SER A 252 -22.11 -36.52 -2.26
CA SER A 252 -22.58 -37.90 -2.39
C SER A 252 -22.90 -38.55 -1.03
N GLY A 253 -23.92 -39.42 -1.00
CA GLY A 253 -24.31 -40.22 0.18
C GLY A 253 -25.50 -39.67 0.96
N THR A 254 -25.40 -38.46 1.52
CA THR A 254 -26.41 -37.80 2.37
C THR A 254 -27.10 -36.65 1.63
N PRO A 255 -28.39 -36.36 1.92
CA PRO A 255 -29.05 -35.19 1.33
C PRO A 255 -28.38 -33.89 1.76
N LEU A 256 -28.07 -33.04 0.78
CA LEU A 256 -27.57 -31.70 0.98
C LEU A 256 -28.71 -30.81 1.45
N MET A 257 -28.55 -30.18 2.61
CA MET A 257 -29.48 -29.13 3.06
C MET A 257 -28.93 -27.77 2.63
N LEU A 258 -29.54 -27.19 1.59
CA LEU A 258 -29.16 -25.88 1.05
C LEU A 258 -30.21 -24.83 1.41
N SER A 259 -29.74 -23.73 2.01
CA SER A 259 -30.47 -22.49 2.23
C SER A 259 -29.50 -21.30 2.22
N GLY A 260 -30.01 -20.08 2.40
CA GLY A 260 -29.21 -18.86 2.29
C GLY A 260 -29.03 -18.40 0.84
N THR A 261 -27.85 -17.84 0.52
CA THR A 261 -27.59 -17.19 -0.76
C THR A 261 -26.64 -18.01 -1.63
N LEU A 262 -27.01 -18.22 -2.89
CA LEU A 262 -26.12 -18.75 -3.94
C LEU A 262 -25.63 -17.58 -4.80
N ASN A 263 -24.31 -17.37 -4.83
CA ASN A 263 -23.65 -16.44 -5.72
C ASN A 263 -22.85 -17.22 -6.76
N VAL A 264 -23.06 -16.90 -8.03
CA VAL A 264 -22.22 -17.42 -9.12
C VAL A 264 -21.36 -16.27 -9.58
N ILE A 265 -20.04 -16.46 -9.47
CA ILE A 265 -19.06 -15.43 -9.80
C ILE A 265 -18.27 -15.95 -11.01
N GLU A 266 -18.43 -15.35 -12.18
CA GLU A 266 -17.54 -15.64 -13.30
C GLU A 266 -16.43 -14.61 -13.37
N LYS A 267 -15.22 -15.08 -13.73
CA LYS A 267 -14.23 -14.27 -14.44
C LYS A 267 -13.95 -15.01 -15.75
N VAL A 268 -13.97 -14.27 -16.86
CA VAL A 268 -13.71 -14.71 -18.24
C VAL A 268 -14.92 -15.28 -19.00
N SER A 269 -15.33 -14.59 -20.07
CA SER A 269 -16.31 -15.00 -21.07
C SER A 269 -16.18 -16.49 -21.44
N PRO A 270 -17.21 -17.31 -21.25
CA PRO A 270 -17.07 -18.74 -21.43
C PRO A 270 -16.88 -19.09 -22.91
N SER A 271 -15.86 -19.90 -23.20
CA SER A 271 -15.90 -20.75 -24.38
C SER A 271 -17.10 -21.71 -24.24
N ASN A 272 -17.94 -21.82 -25.26
CA ASN A 272 -19.07 -22.75 -25.34
C ASN A 272 -18.82 -24.07 -24.55
N GLY A 273 -19.52 -24.26 -23.41
CA GLY A 273 -19.48 -25.49 -22.61
C GLY A 273 -18.97 -25.39 -21.17
N SER A 274 -18.67 -24.20 -20.65
CA SER A 274 -18.44 -23.97 -19.22
C SER A 274 -19.71 -24.26 -18.41
N ASN A 275 -19.66 -25.25 -17.50
CA ASN A 275 -20.77 -25.58 -16.60
C ASN A 275 -20.31 -25.45 -15.15
N VAL A 276 -21.00 -24.62 -14.37
CA VAL A 276 -21.00 -24.76 -12.90
C VAL A 276 -22.02 -25.83 -12.55
N ILE A 277 -21.57 -26.85 -11.82
CA ILE A 277 -22.41 -27.98 -11.43
C ILE A 277 -22.37 -28.09 -9.90
N ILE A 278 -23.54 -28.01 -9.29
CA ILE A 278 -23.76 -28.51 -7.93
C ILE A 278 -24.48 -29.84 -8.09
N SER A 279 -23.86 -30.95 -7.70
CA SER A 279 -24.44 -32.30 -7.86
C SER A 279 -24.67 -32.99 -6.52
N GLY A 280 -25.80 -33.68 -6.37
CA GLY A 280 -26.17 -34.40 -5.15
C GLY A 280 -27.69 -34.54 -4.93
N ASN A 281 -28.09 -35.23 -3.85
CA ASN A 281 -29.50 -35.25 -3.43
C ASN A 281 -29.81 -33.96 -2.66
N PHE A 282 -30.67 -33.09 -3.17
CA PHE A 282 -30.96 -31.79 -2.53
C PHE A 282 -32.22 -31.79 -1.68
N SER A 283 -32.21 -30.99 -0.62
CA SER A 283 -33.37 -30.59 0.18
C SER A 283 -33.22 -29.14 0.66
N GLY A 284 -34.31 -28.40 0.78
CA GLY A 284 -34.29 -26.96 1.13
C GLY A 284 -34.43 -26.04 -0.09
N ASN A 285 -34.39 -24.73 0.15
CA ASN A 285 -34.46 -23.66 -0.87
C ASN A 285 -33.43 -22.57 -0.52
N PHE A 286 -32.71 -22.08 -1.52
CA PHE A 286 -31.98 -20.81 -1.41
C PHE A 286 -32.99 -19.65 -1.25
N SER A 287 -32.71 -18.71 -0.36
CA SER A 287 -33.50 -17.48 -0.22
C SER A 287 -33.23 -16.49 -1.34
N THR A 288 -32.02 -16.54 -1.92
CA THR A 288 -31.59 -15.64 -2.99
C THR A 288 -30.63 -16.40 -3.92
N VAL A 289 -30.77 -16.18 -5.22
CA VAL A 289 -29.86 -16.70 -6.25
C VAL A 289 -29.44 -15.52 -7.11
N ASN A 290 -28.14 -15.19 -7.08
CA ASN A 290 -27.56 -14.14 -7.89
C ASN A 290 -26.83 -14.78 -9.06
N LEU A 291 -27.34 -14.56 -10.27
CA LEU A 291 -26.75 -15.03 -11.52
C LEU A 291 -26.18 -13.83 -12.29
N PRO A 292 -25.03 -13.99 -12.96
CA PRO A 292 -24.57 -13.02 -13.93
C PRO A 292 -25.54 -12.86 -15.11
N ILE A 293 -25.50 -11.70 -15.75
CA ILE A 293 -26.25 -11.38 -16.98
C ILE A 293 -25.92 -12.43 -18.07
N GLY A 294 -26.94 -12.93 -18.79
CA GLY A 294 -26.81 -14.00 -19.80
C GLY A 294 -26.79 -15.44 -19.27
N TYR A 295 -26.96 -15.67 -17.95
CA TYR A 295 -27.01 -17.01 -17.37
C TYR A 295 -28.41 -17.43 -16.94
N SER A 296 -28.75 -18.68 -17.23
CA SER A 296 -29.94 -19.36 -16.67
C SER A 296 -29.53 -20.51 -15.74
N ILE A 297 -30.39 -20.85 -14.80
CA ILE A 297 -30.19 -21.97 -13.87
C ILE A 297 -31.21 -23.08 -14.15
N THR A 298 -30.72 -24.28 -14.42
CA THR A 298 -31.53 -25.50 -14.47
C THR A 298 -31.38 -26.22 -13.14
N VAL A 299 -32.47 -26.36 -12.39
CA VAL A 299 -32.53 -27.17 -11.17
C VAL A 299 -33.20 -28.50 -11.47
N ASN A 300 -32.43 -29.58 -11.45
CA ASN A 300 -32.88 -30.96 -11.53
C ASN A 300 -32.88 -31.60 -10.12
N PRO A 301 -33.60 -32.73 -9.91
CA PRO A 301 -33.59 -33.43 -8.63
C PRO A 301 -32.20 -33.85 -8.13
N SER A 302 -31.25 -34.01 -9.05
CA SER A 302 -29.89 -34.47 -8.77
C SER A 302 -28.80 -33.43 -9.01
N ASP A 303 -29.09 -32.35 -9.77
CA ASP A 303 -28.08 -31.36 -10.18
C ASP A 303 -28.67 -29.95 -10.28
N VAL A 304 -27.89 -28.95 -9.89
CA VAL A 304 -28.08 -27.54 -10.25
C VAL A 304 -27.04 -27.18 -11.30
N ILE A 305 -27.47 -26.79 -12.49
CA ILE A 305 -26.62 -26.51 -13.66
C ILE A 305 -26.84 -25.07 -14.08
N LEU A 306 -25.76 -24.33 -14.31
CA LEU A 306 -25.82 -23.04 -14.99
C LEU A 306 -25.65 -23.21 -16.49
N ASN A 307 -26.55 -22.62 -17.27
CA ASN A 307 -26.45 -22.58 -18.72
C ASN A 307 -26.18 -21.15 -19.17
N TYR A 308 -25.16 -20.97 -19.99
CA TYR A 308 -24.89 -19.71 -20.67
C TYR A 308 -25.86 -19.55 -21.87
N ASN A 309 -26.58 -18.44 -21.93
CA ASN A 309 -27.43 -18.04 -23.04
C ASN A 309 -26.61 -17.14 -24.00
N ASP A 310 -26.74 -17.35 -25.31
CA ASP A 310 -26.04 -16.58 -26.37
C ASP A 310 -26.68 -15.18 -26.63
N ASP A 311 -27.29 -14.63 -25.59
CA ASP A 311 -28.12 -13.42 -25.53
C ASP A 311 -27.87 -12.83 -24.14
N MET A 312 -26.96 -11.86 -24.05
CA MET A 312 -26.45 -11.36 -22.78
C MET A 312 -27.49 -10.51 -22.07
N ASP A 313 -28.14 -9.57 -22.74
CA ASP A 313 -29.10 -8.64 -22.14
C ASP A 313 -30.58 -9.07 -22.23
N ASP A 314 -30.84 -10.27 -22.77
CA ASP A 314 -32.16 -10.93 -22.79
C ASP A 314 -33.20 -10.15 -23.60
N ASP A 315 -32.77 -9.43 -24.64
CA ASP A 315 -33.65 -8.70 -25.57
C ASP A 315 -34.16 -9.58 -26.74
N GLY A 316 -33.65 -10.82 -26.84
CA GLY A 316 -34.03 -11.81 -27.84
C GLY A 316 -33.14 -11.81 -29.09
N VAL A 317 -32.10 -10.98 -29.16
CA VAL A 317 -31.11 -10.95 -30.24
C VAL A 317 -29.80 -11.57 -29.75
N LYS A 318 -29.20 -12.41 -30.61
CA LYS A 318 -27.93 -13.03 -30.25
C LYS A 318 -26.82 -12.00 -30.26
N ASN A 319 -25.88 -12.13 -29.33
CA ASN A 319 -24.73 -11.22 -29.16
C ASN A 319 -23.98 -10.86 -30.45
N LYS A 320 -23.90 -11.79 -31.43
CA LYS A 320 -23.20 -11.52 -32.71
C LYS A 320 -23.98 -10.59 -33.65
N ASP A 321 -25.30 -10.64 -33.56
CA ASP A 321 -26.25 -9.93 -34.44
C ASP A 321 -26.82 -8.68 -33.76
N ASP A 322 -26.50 -8.49 -32.48
CA ASP A 322 -26.83 -7.33 -31.67
C ASP A 322 -25.74 -6.25 -31.76
N CYS A 323 -26.15 -5.00 -31.99
CA CYS A 323 -25.25 -3.86 -32.05
C CYS A 323 -24.87 -3.29 -30.66
N ALA A 324 -25.61 -3.62 -29.59
CA ALA A 324 -25.23 -3.33 -28.21
C ALA A 324 -25.53 -4.52 -27.28
N PRO A 325 -24.67 -5.57 -27.28
CA PRO A 325 -24.84 -6.85 -26.56
C PRO A 325 -24.94 -6.81 -25.02
N LYS A 326 -25.19 -5.65 -24.43
CA LYS A 326 -25.28 -5.41 -22.99
C LYS A 326 -26.38 -4.40 -22.66
N ASP A 327 -27.07 -3.82 -23.64
CA ASP A 327 -28.10 -2.80 -23.48
C ASP A 327 -29.42 -3.33 -24.05
N PRO A 328 -30.35 -3.81 -23.19
CA PRO A 328 -31.60 -4.42 -23.64
C PRO A 328 -32.53 -3.45 -24.39
N ASN A 329 -32.17 -2.15 -24.45
CA ASN A 329 -32.90 -1.14 -25.18
C ASN A 329 -32.33 -0.87 -26.58
N LYS A 330 -31.26 -1.58 -27.03
CA LYS A 330 -30.58 -1.33 -28.30
C LYS A 330 -30.07 -2.59 -29.00
N TRP A 331 -30.94 -3.23 -29.76
CA TRP A 331 -30.65 -4.53 -30.38
C TRP A 331 -30.42 -4.53 -31.89
N ARG A 332 -30.52 -3.35 -32.54
CA ARG A 332 -30.46 -3.23 -34.01
C ARG A 332 -29.83 -1.92 -34.48
N SER A 333 -29.20 -1.95 -35.66
CA SER A 333 -28.54 -0.76 -36.25
C SER A 333 -29.17 -0.34 -37.58
N ALA A 334 -29.27 0.97 -37.83
CA ALA A 334 -29.66 1.54 -39.12
C ALA A 334 -29.00 2.91 -39.37
N GLU A 335 -28.99 3.37 -40.63
CA GLU A 335 -28.50 4.69 -41.03
C GLU A 335 -29.64 5.71 -40.96
N PHE A 336 -29.51 6.75 -40.14
CA PHE A 336 -30.48 7.85 -39.97
C PHE A 336 -29.87 9.20 -40.33
N TYR A 337 -30.71 10.21 -40.57
CA TYR A 337 -30.30 11.61 -40.75
C TYR A 337 -30.21 12.30 -39.40
N ILE A 338 -29.19 13.12 -39.20
CA ILE A 338 -29.03 13.96 -38.00
C ILE A 338 -29.98 15.16 -38.16
N ASP A 339 -30.85 15.38 -37.18
CA ASP A 339 -31.82 16.49 -37.11
C ASP A 339 -31.92 16.92 -35.64
N LYS A 340 -30.96 17.74 -35.21
CA LYS A 340 -30.74 18.01 -33.79
C LYS A 340 -31.68 19.08 -33.22
N ASP A 341 -32.19 19.99 -34.05
CA ASP A 341 -33.17 21.00 -33.65
C ASP A 341 -34.63 20.65 -34.00
N SER A 342 -34.84 19.48 -34.62
CA SER A 342 -36.16 18.89 -34.90
C SER A 342 -37.00 19.66 -35.91
N ASP A 343 -36.38 20.39 -36.84
CA ASP A 343 -37.08 21.13 -37.89
C ASP A 343 -37.33 20.29 -39.18
N GLY A 344 -36.66 19.14 -39.27
CA GLY A 344 -36.78 18.16 -40.34
C GLY A 344 -35.82 18.34 -41.52
N TYR A 345 -34.86 19.27 -41.46
CA TYR A 345 -33.68 19.33 -42.34
C TYR A 345 -32.51 18.54 -41.72
N ASP A 346 -31.53 18.12 -42.53
CA ASP A 346 -30.45 17.23 -42.04
C ASP A 346 -29.05 17.85 -42.04
N GLY A 347 -28.29 17.53 -40.98
CA GLY A 347 -26.83 17.72 -40.87
C GLY A 347 -26.00 16.60 -41.51
N GLY A 348 -26.61 15.66 -42.23
CA GLY A 348 -25.98 14.47 -42.81
C GLY A 348 -26.47 13.16 -42.22
N LYS A 349 -25.73 12.06 -42.47
CA LYS A 349 -26.13 10.71 -42.07
C LYS A 349 -25.19 10.06 -41.07
N HIS A 350 -25.73 9.21 -40.20
CA HIS A 350 -24.98 8.45 -39.21
C HIS A 350 -25.62 7.07 -38.95
N THR A 351 -24.79 6.05 -38.72
CA THR A 351 -25.27 4.72 -38.31
C THR A 351 -25.50 4.72 -36.81
N VAL A 352 -26.71 4.41 -36.38
CA VAL A 352 -27.12 4.44 -34.98
C VAL A 352 -27.56 3.06 -34.54
N CYS A 353 -27.07 2.62 -33.39
CA CYS A 353 -27.59 1.46 -32.67
C CYS A 353 -28.79 1.91 -31.82
N TYR A 354 -29.94 1.26 -31.99
CA TYR A 354 -31.22 1.67 -31.42
C TYR A 354 -32.12 0.47 -31.15
N GLY A 355 -33.10 0.64 -30.29
CA GLY A 355 -34.12 -0.36 -30.02
C GLY A 355 -35.42 -0.07 -30.76
N GLN A 356 -36.51 0.03 -30.01
CA GLN A 356 -37.84 0.17 -30.59
C GLN A 356 -38.06 1.54 -31.26
N ASN A 357 -37.54 2.60 -30.63
CA ASN A 357 -37.71 3.99 -31.06
C ASN A 357 -36.40 4.55 -31.64
N ILE A 358 -36.52 5.42 -32.65
CA ILE A 358 -35.36 6.18 -33.16
C ILE A 358 -34.93 7.18 -32.08
N PRO A 359 -33.63 7.26 -31.73
CA PRO A 359 -33.14 8.22 -30.74
C PRO A 359 -33.43 9.67 -31.14
N SER A 360 -33.69 10.53 -30.14
CA SER A 360 -33.86 11.97 -30.35
C SER A 360 -32.61 12.57 -31.01
N GLY A 361 -32.79 13.57 -31.87
CA GLY A 361 -31.72 14.13 -32.71
C GLY A 361 -31.51 13.40 -34.04
N TYR A 362 -32.33 12.39 -34.35
CA TYR A 362 -32.28 11.66 -35.61
C TYR A 362 -33.67 11.47 -36.23
N ILE A 363 -33.72 11.52 -37.56
CA ILE A 363 -34.93 11.28 -38.35
C ILE A 363 -34.66 10.29 -39.48
N GLN A 364 -35.72 9.61 -39.92
CA GLN A 364 -35.62 8.63 -41.01
C GLN A 364 -35.66 9.27 -42.40
N THR A 365 -36.26 10.46 -42.52
CA THR A 365 -36.47 11.17 -43.79
C THR A 365 -36.26 12.65 -43.59
N THR A 366 -35.52 13.30 -44.49
CA THR A 366 -35.15 14.72 -44.45
C THR A 366 -35.87 15.55 -45.52
N LYS A 367 -36.09 16.85 -45.24
CA LYS A 367 -36.54 17.88 -46.21
C LYS A 367 -35.39 18.43 -47.06
N GLY A 368 -34.14 18.03 -46.78
CA GLY A 368 -32.91 18.47 -47.44
C GLY A 368 -31.85 18.91 -46.43
N SER A 369 -30.68 19.32 -46.90
CA SER A 369 -29.59 19.74 -46.01
C SER A 369 -29.94 21.02 -45.24
N ASP A 370 -29.60 21.02 -43.96
CA ASP A 370 -29.82 22.15 -43.08
C ASP A 370 -28.73 23.23 -43.22
N CYS A 371 -29.12 24.49 -43.08
CA CYS A 371 -28.20 25.60 -42.97
C CYS A 371 -27.57 25.65 -41.56
N ASN A 372 -28.29 25.27 -40.49
CA ASN A 372 -27.77 25.20 -39.13
C ASN A 372 -28.58 24.22 -38.24
N ASP A 373 -28.03 23.00 -38.10
CA ASP A 373 -28.58 21.86 -37.33
C ASP A 373 -28.64 22.08 -35.79
N ASN A 374 -28.68 23.33 -35.32
CA ASN A 374 -28.89 23.68 -33.91
C ASN A 374 -29.92 24.80 -33.73
N ASP A 375 -30.55 25.30 -34.80
CA ASP A 375 -31.56 26.36 -34.76
C ASP A 375 -32.64 26.15 -35.83
N ALA A 376 -33.79 25.64 -35.38
CA ALA A 376 -34.95 25.33 -36.21
C ALA A 376 -35.53 26.51 -37.01
N ASN A 377 -35.09 27.75 -36.73
CA ASN A 377 -35.50 28.94 -37.48
C ASN A 377 -34.58 29.26 -38.67
N ILE A 378 -33.44 28.56 -38.82
CA ILE A 378 -32.41 28.84 -39.82
C ILE A 378 -32.21 27.62 -40.73
N ASN A 379 -33.12 27.46 -41.67
CA ASN A 379 -33.08 26.44 -42.72
C ASN A 379 -33.24 27.07 -44.13
N PRO A 380 -33.20 26.29 -45.22
CA PRO A 380 -33.26 26.85 -46.58
C PRO A 380 -34.55 27.61 -46.92
N THR A 381 -35.58 27.53 -46.08
CA THR A 381 -36.86 28.25 -46.25
C THR A 381 -37.00 29.49 -45.35
N THR A 382 -35.96 29.83 -44.60
CA THR A 382 -35.92 30.98 -43.69
C THR A 382 -36.30 32.27 -44.41
N VAL A 383 -37.32 32.98 -43.90
CA VAL A 383 -37.79 34.27 -44.40
C VAL A 383 -37.29 35.39 -43.51
N TRP A 384 -36.56 36.32 -44.11
CA TRP A 384 -36.04 37.52 -43.49
C TRP A 384 -36.89 38.73 -43.89
N TYR A 385 -37.24 39.60 -42.95
CA TYR A 385 -38.06 40.80 -43.12
C TYR A 385 -37.19 42.06 -43.06
N LYS A 386 -37.37 43.01 -43.98
CA LYS A 386 -36.60 44.25 -44.01
C LYS A 386 -37.02 45.15 -42.86
N ASP A 387 -36.03 45.69 -42.17
CA ASP A 387 -36.17 46.65 -41.07
C ASP A 387 -34.96 47.58 -41.22
N ALA A 388 -35.15 48.69 -41.95
CA ALA A 388 -34.04 49.47 -42.46
C ALA A 388 -33.50 50.49 -41.44
N ASP A 389 -34.32 50.92 -40.48
CA ASP A 389 -33.99 51.89 -39.44
C ASP A 389 -33.86 51.26 -38.03
N ASN A 390 -34.22 49.98 -37.86
CA ASN A 390 -34.14 49.18 -36.63
C ASN A 390 -35.11 49.61 -35.53
N ASP A 391 -36.32 50.01 -35.87
CA ASP A 391 -37.38 50.32 -34.89
C ASP A 391 -38.23 49.09 -34.48
N GLY A 392 -38.03 47.96 -35.17
CA GLY A 392 -38.72 46.69 -34.91
C GLY A 392 -40.02 46.53 -35.69
N TYR A 393 -40.38 47.46 -36.56
CA TYR A 393 -41.46 47.33 -37.52
C TYR A 393 -40.86 47.08 -38.92
N SER A 394 -41.69 46.64 -39.86
CA SER A 394 -41.24 46.30 -41.22
C SER A 394 -42.26 46.82 -42.21
N ASP A 395 -41.80 47.30 -43.38
CA ASP A 395 -42.65 47.60 -44.54
C ASP A 395 -43.27 46.35 -45.19
N GLY A 396 -42.87 45.14 -44.76
CA GLY A 396 -43.32 43.86 -45.31
C GLY A 396 -42.47 43.31 -46.46
N THR A 397 -41.36 43.95 -46.81
CA THR A 397 -40.38 43.45 -47.78
C THR A 397 -39.63 42.24 -47.21
N THR A 398 -39.51 41.15 -47.99
CA THR A 398 -38.87 39.91 -47.52
C THR A 398 -37.81 39.33 -48.47
N LYS A 399 -36.93 38.47 -47.93
CA LYS A 399 -35.99 37.61 -48.67
C LYS A 399 -35.96 36.20 -48.06
N THR A 400 -35.81 35.17 -48.89
CA THR A 400 -35.72 33.77 -48.44
C THR A 400 -34.36 33.16 -48.78
N GLN A 401 -33.56 32.82 -47.77
CA GLN A 401 -32.22 32.24 -47.90
C GLN A 401 -31.66 31.82 -46.53
N CYS A 402 -30.60 30.99 -46.51
CA CYS A 402 -29.90 30.58 -45.28
C CYS A 402 -29.28 31.78 -44.53
N ASP A 403 -28.46 32.56 -45.23
CA ASP A 403 -27.67 33.62 -44.60
C ASP A 403 -28.50 34.89 -44.38
N GLN A 404 -28.38 35.51 -43.21
CA GLN A 404 -29.05 36.78 -42.92
C GLN A 404 -28.57 37.90 -43.87
N PRO A 405 -29.46 38.49 -44.70
CA PRO A 405 -29.13 39.67 -45.47
C PRO A 405 -29.00 40.91 -44.55
N ALA A 406 -28.07 41.82 -44.87
CA ALA A 406 -27.91 43.07 -44.12
C ALA A 406 -29.19 43.93 -44.16
N GLY A 407 -29.61 44.44 -43.00
CA GLY A 407 -30.85 45.23 -42.84
C GLY A 407 -32.14 44.39 -42.83
N TYR A 408 -32.04 43.08 -42.60
CA TYR A 408 -33.20 42.20 -42.44
C TYR A 408 -33.14 41.46 -41.11
N LYS A 409 -34.31 41.13 -40.55
CA LYS A 409 -34.52 40.47 -39.27
C LYS A 409 -35.43 39.26 -39.42
N LEU A 410 -35.36 38.31 -38.49
CA LEU A 410 -36.35 37.23 -38.38
C LEU A 410 -37.67 37.79 -37.85
N LYS A 411 -38.78 37.10 -38.12
CA LYS A 411 -40.11 37.47 -37.57
C LYS A 411 -40.08 37.64 -36.05
N ALA A 412 -39.36 36.78 -35.33
CA ALA A 412 -39.25 36.83 -33.88
C ALA A 412 -38.48 38.06 -33.36
N GLN A 413 -37.74 38.75 -34.23
CA GLN A 413 -36.96 39.94 -33.90
C GLN A 413 -37.74 41.24 -34.17
N LEU A 414 -38.99 41.15 -34.63
CA LEU A 414 -39.83 42.29 -34.99
C LEU A 414 -41.10 42.35 -34.13
N THR A 415 -41.55 43.56 -33.81
CA THR A 415 -42.85 43.88 -33.20
C THR A 415 -43.98 43.66 -34.20
N ALA A 416 -43.78 44.02 -35.47
CA ALA A 416 -44.71 43.72 -36.56
C ALA A 416 -43.96 43.42 -37.87
N THR A 417 -44.48 42.48 -38.66
CA THR A 417 -43.88 42.10 -39.97
C THR A 417 -44.42 42.91 -41.15
N ASN A 418 -45.26 43.90 -40.89
CA ASN A 418 -45.84 44.83 -41.85
C ASN A 418 -46.39 46.06 -41.11
N GLY A 419 -46.81 47.08 -41.86
CA GLY A 419 -47.56 48.21 -41.32
C GLY A 419 -46.70 49.42 -40.97
N ASP A 420 -45.38 49.32 -41.10
CA ASP A 420 -44.51 50.50 -41.06
C ASP A 420 -44.81 51.39 -42.27
N CYS A 421 -45.41 52.55 -42.00
CA CYS A 421 -45.75 53.50 -43.04
C CYS A 421 -44.54 54.34 -43.51
N LYS A 422 -43.38 54.24 -42.83
CA LYS A 422 -42.11 54.88 -43.18
C LYS A 422 -40.87 54.16 -42.59
N ASP A 423 -40.50 53.03 -43.21
CA ASP A 423 -39.38 52.11 -42.88
C ASP A 423 -37.94 52.69 -42.95
N ASP A 424 -37.80 54.01 -43.03
CA ASP A 424 -36.53 54.73 -42.91
C ASP A 424 -36.53 55.79 -41.80
N ASP A 425 -37.58 55.83 -40.96
CA ASP A 425 -37.76 56.74 -39.83
C ASP A 425 -38.49 56.09 -38.64
N ALA A 426 -37.71 55.66 -37.65
CA ALA A 426 -38.12 55.00 -36.41
C ALA A 426 -39.13 55.74 -35.51
N THR A 427 -39.57 56.95 -35.88
CA THR A 427 -40.56 57.74 -35.12
C THR A 427 -41.98 57.62 -35.65
N ILE A 428 -42.18 56.96 -36.80
CA ILE A 428 -43.48 56.83 -37.46
C ILE A 428 -43.76 55.34 -37.66
N HIS A 429 -44.55 54.77 -36.76
CA HIS A 429 -44.85 53.35 -36.77
C HIS A 429 -46.21 53.08 -36.11
N PRO A 430 -46.83 51.92 -36.35
CA PRO A 430 -48.09 51.55 -35.72
C PRO A 430 -48.06 51.66 -34.18
N GLY A 431 -48.98 52.44 -33.62
CA GLY A 431 -49.11 52.67 -32.19
C GLY A 431 -48.14 53.70 -31.58
N ALA A 432 -47.45 54.49 -32.41
CA ALA A 432 -46.72 55.66 -31.90
C ALA A 432 -47.70 56.67 -31.26
N PRO A 433 -47.31 57.46 -30.26
CA PRO A 433 -48.24 58.41 -29.62
C PRO A 433 -48.69 59.56 -30.53
N GLU A 434 -50.00 59.72 -30.70
CA GLU A 434 -50.64 60.79 -31.47
C GLU A 434 -50.41 62.20 -30.90
N ILE A 435 -50.02 63.15 -31.76
CA ILE A 435 -49.93 64.57 -31.39
C ILE A 435 -51.13 65.33 -31.98
N CYS A 436 -52.21 65.40 -31.19
CA CYS A 436 -53.50 65.96 -31.61
C CYS A 436 -53.38 67.37 -32.23
N GLY A 437 -53.76 67.52 -33.50
CA GLY A 437 -53.86 68.75 -34.28
C GLY A 437 -52.63 69.12 -35.12
N ASN A 438 -51.62 68.24 -35.26
CA ASN A 438 -50.38 68.53 -35.99
C ASN A 438 -50.40 68.14 -37.49
N GLY A 439 -51.38 67.33 -37.92
CA GLY A 439 -51.54 66.88 -39.30
C GLY A 439 -50.54 65.82 -39.78
N ILE A 440 -49.77 65.20 -38.89
CA ILE A 440 -49.00 63.98 -39.13
C ILE A 440 -49.78 62.84 -38.46
N ASP A 441 -49.80 61.69 -39.11
CA ASP A 441 -50.41 60.46 -38.63
C ASP A 441 -49.26 59.61 -38.06
N GLU A 442 -48.96 59.80 -36.77
CA GLU A 442 -47.80 59.18 -36.13
C GLU A 442 -48.02 57.69 -35.91
N ASP A 443 -49.26 57.29 -35.58
CA ASP A 443 -49.61 55.91 -35.28
C ASP A 443 -50.05 55.08 -36.50
N CYS A 444 -49.98 55.68 -37.69
CA CYS A 444 -50.40 55.13 -38.97
C CYS A 444 -51.89 54.68 -38.99
N ASP A 445 -52.79 55.26 -38.16
CA ASP A 445 -54.22 54.94 -38.09
C ASP A 445 -55.13 55.80 -38.99
N SER A 446 -54.54 56.79 -39.67
CA SER A 446 -55.19 57.71 -40.60
C SER A 446 -56.16 58.71 -39.95
N LYS A 447 -55.98 59.07 -38.68
CA LYS A 447 -56.80 60.06 -37.96
C LYS A 447 -55.96 61.01 -37.11
N ASP A 448 -56.57 62.16 -36.80
CA ASP A 448 -56.03 63.18 -35.88
C ASP A 448 -57.16 63.61 -34.92
N ALA A 449 -56.97 63.51 -33.59
CA ALA A 449 -58.03 63.55 -32.57
C ALA A 449 -58.47 64.97 -32.09
N VAL A 450 -59.76 65.20 -31.71
CA VAL A 450 -60.37 66.50 -31.30
C VAL A 450 -61.38 66.40 -30.09
N CYS A 451 -61.49 67.40 -29.16
CA CYS A 451 -62.26 67.30 -27.86
C CYS A 451 -63.18 68.51 -27.42
N VAL A 452 -64.32 68.28 -26.68
CA VAL A 452 -64.97 69.15 -25.59
C VAL A 452 -66.26 68.56 -24.86
N PRO A 453 -66.55 68.79 -23.52
CA PRO A 453 -67.77 68.32 -22.76
C PRO A 453 -68.70 69.40 -22.02
N THR A 454 -69.91 69.01 -21.46
CA THR A 454 -71.00 69.83 -20.79
C THR A 454 -71.63 69.14 -19.52
N ASP A 455 -72.23 69.86 -18.54
CA ASP A 455 -72.82 69.45 -17.20
C ASP A 455 -74.35 69.76 -17.06
N SER A 456 -75.23 68.77 -16.81
CA SER A 456 -76.71 68.89 -16.87
C SER A 456 -77.46 68.87 -15.55
N ASP A 457 -76.98 68.26 -14.47
CA ASP A 457 -77.74 68.14 -13.22
C ASP A 457 -77.29 69.13 -12.12
N GLY A 458 -76.15 69.80 -12.36
CA GLY A 458 -75.70 70.97 -11.64
C GLY A 458 -75.08 70.68 -10.28
N ASP A 459 -74.61 69.46 -10.05
CA ASP A 459 -73.76 69.08 -8.92
C ASP A 459 -72.30 69.58 -9.05
N GLY A 460 -71.91 70.09 -10.23
CA GLY A 460 -70.59 70.64 -10.55
C GLY A 460 -69.65 69.67 -11.27
N VAL A 461 -70.15 68.51 -11.70
CA VAL A 461 -69.47 67.48 -12.48
C VAL A 461 -70.13 67.40 -13.86
N SER A 462 -69.34 67.45 -14.94
CA SER A 462 -69.94 67.41 -16.28
C SER A 462 -70.61 66.08 -16.59
N ASP A 463 -71.59 66.03 -17.50
CA ASP A 463 -72.42 64.85 -17.82
C ASP A 463 -71.61 63.62 -18.22
N ASN A 464 -70.39 63.84 -18.69
CA ASN A 464 -69.44 62.80 -19.03
C ASN A 464 -68.67 62.24 -17.83
N GLU A 465 -68.82 62.83 -16.64
CA GLU A 465 -68.13 62.53 -15.38
C GLU A 465 -69.11 62.22 -14.23
N ASP A 466 -70.40 62.55 -14.36
CA ASP A 466 -71.45 62.24 -13.39
C ASP A 466 -72.07 60.85 -13.62
N CYS A 467 -72.06 60.00 -12.58
CA CYS A 467 -72.56 58.63 -12.61
C CYS A 467 -74.08 58.52 -12.59
N SER A 468 -74.78 59.57 -12.17
CA SER A 468 -76.22 59.67 -12.29
C SER A 468 -76.60 61.09 -12.70
N PRO A 469 -76.55 61.39 -14.02
CA PRO A 469 -76.77 62.71 -14.65
C PRO A 469 -78.14 63.38 -14.42
N ASN A 470 -78.95 62.86 -13.50
CA ASN A 470 -80.27 63.36 -13.13
C ASN A 470 -80.56 63.23 -11.62
N ASP A 471 -79.62 62.79 -10.79
CA ASP A 471 -79.82 62.59 -9.35
C ASP A 471 -78.69 63.22 -8.53
N ASN A 472 -78.91 64.48 -8.17
CA ASN A 472 -78.02 65.30 -7.36
C ASN A 472 -77.71 64.75 -5.94
N LYS A 473 -78.19 63.56 -5.57
CA LYS A 473 -77.84 62.85 -4.33
C LYS A 473 -76.81 61.74 -4.52
N VAL A 474 -76.53 61.35 -5.75
CA VAL A 474 -75.55 60.32 -6.09
C VAL A 474 -74.80 60.78 -7.33
N TRP A 475 -73.67 61.43 -7.12
CA TRP A 475 -72.95 62.19 -8.16
C TRP A 475 -71.55 61.66 -8.43
N ARG A 476 -71.13 60.63 -7.68
CA ARG A 476 -69.81 60.03 -7.81
C ARG A 476 -69.89 58.51 -7.92
N THR A 477 -69.26 57.95 -8.94
CA THR A 477 -68.98 56.52 -8.99
C THR A 477 -67.90 56.23 -7.98
N VAL A 478 -68.20 55.37 -7.01
CA VAL A 478 -67.21 54.88 -6.06
C VAL A 478 -67.24 53.37 -6.10
N THR A 479 -66.07 52.77 -6.23
CA THR A 479 -65.91 51.33 -6.12
C THR A 479 -66.01 50.96 -4.64
N LEU A 480 -67.03 50.19 -4.29
CA LEU A 480 -67.26 49.70 -2.93
C LEU A 480 -66.94 48.22 -2.83
N TYR A 481 -66.30 47.84 -1.73
CA TYR A 481 -65.82 46.48 -1.47
C TYR A 481 -66.58 45.90 -0.27
N ALA A 482 -67.18 44.72 -0.44
CA ALA A 482 -67.95 44.04 0.61
C ALA A 482 -67.04 43.57 1.76
N ASP A 483 -67.54 43.67 2.99
CA ASP A 483 -66.95 43.21 4.26
C ASP A 483 -68.11 42.65 5.11
N PHE A 484 -68.54 41.43 4.78
CA PHE A 484 -69.75 40.83 5.32
C PHE A 484 -69.54 40.09 6.64
N ASP A 485 -68.34 39.56 6.90
CA ASP A 485 -68.00 38.91 8.15
C ASP A 485 -67.47 39.87 9.23
N SER A 486 -67.28 41.15 8.87
CA SER A 486 -66.89 42.25 9.75
C SER A 486 -65.51 42.09 10.40
N ASP A 487 -64.59 41.40 9.75
CA ASP A 487 -63.20 41.27 10.19
C ASP A 487 -62.34 42.53 9.85
N GLY A 488 -62.91 43.44 9.05
CA GLY A 488 -62.27 44.68 8.61
C GLY A 488 -61.36 44.51 7.38
N LYS A 489 -61.46 43.38 6.67
CA LYS A 489 -60.81 43.06 5.40
C LYS A 489 -61.90 42.91 4.33
N PRO A 490 -62.15 43.95 3.52
CA PRO A 490 -63.10 43.82 2.44
C PRO A 490 -62.53 43.00 1.26
N VAL A 491 -63.38 42.49 0.38
CA VAL A 491 -62.95 41.75 -0.84
C VAL A 491 -62.08 42.61 -1.77
N ALA A 492 -61.26 41.96 -2.60
CA ALA A 492 -60.35 42.67 -3.53
C ALA A 492 -61.06 43.32 -4.73
N PHE A 493 -62.18 42.74 -5.17
CA PHE A 493 -62.94 43.24 -6.32
C PHE A 493 -64.22 43.91 -5.85
N GLY A 494 -64.20 45.23 -5.88
CA GLY A 494 -65.36 46.04 -5.57
C GLY A 494 -66.27 46.18 -6.77
N SER A 495 -67.52 46.53 -6.51
CA SER A 495 -68.47 46.92 -7.55
C SER A 495 -68.54 48.43 -7.62
N GLU A 496 -68.56 48.97 -8.84
CA GLU A 496 -68.84 50.39 -9.05
C GLU A 496 -70.29 50.67 -8.67
N VAL A 497 -70.47 51.49 -7.64
CA VAL A 497 -71.78 51.91 -7.18
C VAL A 497 -71.82 53.44 -7.24
N CYS A 498 -72.85 53.97 -7.87
CA CYS A 498 -73.10 55.40 -7.88
C CYS A 498 -73.66 55.79 -6.49
N ILE A 499 -72.87 56.56 -5.73
CA ILE A 499 -73.20 56.95 -4.35
C ILE A 499 -73.06 58.46 -4.14
N GLY A 500 -73.65 58.93 -3.04
CA GLY A 500 -73.50 60.30 -2.58
C GLY A 500 -72.38 60.44 -1.55
N ALA A 501 -72.66 61.18 -0.47
CA ALA A 501 -71.70 61.39 0.61
C ALA A 501 -71.56 60.19 1.58
N ASP A 502 -72.55 59.30 1.69
CA ASP A 502 -72.58 58.20 2.67
C ASP A 502 -72.33 56.83 2.02
N ILE A 503 -71.62 55.93 2.72
CA ILE A 503 -71.31 54.55 2.28
C ILE A 503 -72.32 53.56 2.90
N PRO A 504 -72.87 52.60 2.13
CA PRO A 504 -73.70 51.51 2.65
C PRO A 504 -73.01 50.65 3.72
N GLN A 505 -73.77 50.16 4.71
CA GLN A 505 -73.24 49.31 5.79
C GLN A 505 -72.76 47.94 5.25
N GLY A 506 -71.60 47.47 5.71
CA GLY A 506 -70.96 46.23 5.22
C GLY A 506 -70.12 46.43 3.95
N TYR A 507 -69.82 47.70 3.61
CA TYR A 507 -68.95 48.06 2.49
C TYR A 507 -67.88 49.06 2.91
N SER A 508 -66.71 48.98 2.27
CA SER A 508 -65.57 49.87 2.42
C SER A 508 -65.26 50.59 1.10
N GLU A 509 -64.72 51.80 1.15
CA GLU A 509 -64.16 52.51 -0.03
C GLU A 509 -62.71 52.10 -0.33
N SER A 510 -62.07 51.35 0.57
CA SER A 510 -60.72 50.84 0.36
C SER A 510 -60.77 49.34 0.03
N PRO A 511 -60.13 48.90 -1.07
CA PRO A 511 -59.99 47.49 -1.38
C PRO A 511 -59.25 46.76 -0.25
N GLY A 512 -59.69 45.55 0.05
CA GLY A 512 -58.95 44.63 0.92
C GLY A 512 -58.46 43.43 0.12
N SER A 513 -58.18 42.33 0.82
CA SER A 513 -57.60 41.12 0.22
C SER A 513 -58.43 39.89 0.50
N ASP A 514 -59.65 40.08 1.00
CA ASP A 514 -60.45 39.00 1.53
C ASP A 514 -60.90 38.06 0.42
N CYS A 515 -60.44 36.83 0.55
CA CYS A 515 -60.66 35.74 -0.38
C CYS A 515 -61.85 34.86 0.04
N ASP A 516 -62.37 35.01 1.26
CA ASP A 516 -63.60 34.38 1.73
C ASP A 516 -64.35 35.29 2.73
N ASP A 517 -65.15 36.20 2.16
CA ASP A 517 -66.01 37.22 2.83
C ASP A 517 -67.12 36.63 3.73
N ASN A 518 -67.04 35.33 4.05
CA ASN A 518 -67.91 34.65 5.02
C ASN A 518 -67.13 34.03 6.19
N ASP A 519 -65.79 34.06 6.20
CA ASP A 519 -64.94 33.43 7.22
C ASP A 519 -63.80 34.35 7.69
N ASN A 520 -64.03 34.97 8.86
CA ASN A 520 -63.11 35.93 9.47
C ASN A 520 -61.74 35.38 9.92
N THR A 521 -61.46 34.10 9.64
CA THR A 521 -60.16 33.48 9.89
C THR A 521 -59.27 33.40 8.65
N VAL A 522 -59.82 33.60 7.45
CA VAL A 522 -59.10 33.47 6.17
C VAL A 522 -59.41 34.66 5.24
N TRP A 523 -58.48 35.59 5.15
CA TRP A 523 -58.73 36.91 4.55
C TRP A 523 -57.67 37.30 3.51
N ARG A 524 -56.76 36.39 3.15
CA ARG A 524 -55.76 36.65 2.11
C ARG A 524 -55.52 35.43 1.25
N THR A 525 -55.35 35.69 -0.04
CA THR A 525 -54.85 34.71 -0.98
C THR A 525 -53.33 34.56 -0.82
N ALA A 526 -52.86 33.34 -0.65
CA ALA A 526 -51.43 33.00 -0.72
C ALA A 526 -51.22 31.92 -1.78
N ILE A 527 -50.09 32.02 -2.49
CA ILE A 527 -49.58 30.92 -3.28
C ILE A 527 -48.83 30.01 -2.31
N LEU A 528 -49.34 28.81 -2.11
CA LEU A 528 -48.76 27.81 -1.23
C LEU A 528 -48.12 26.70 -2.04
N TYR A 529 -46.96 26.25 -1.59
CA TYR A 529 -46.22 25.15 -2.19
C TYR A 529 -46.27 23.96 -1.24
N ILE A 530 -46.32 22.74 -1.80
CA ILE A 530 -46.32 21.53 -1.00
C ILE A 530 -44.92 21.37 -0.40
N ASP A 531 -44.87 21.13 0.91
CA ASP A 531 -43.66 20.90 1.72
C ASP A 531 -44.01 19.78 2.71
N SER A 532 -43.95 18.53 2.24
CA SER A 532 -44.45 17.37 2.99
C SER A 532 -43.47 16.87 4.04
N ASP A 533 -42.17 17.06 3.85
CA ASP A 533 -41.11 16.62 4.77
C ASP A 533 -40.51 17.72 5.67
N ARG A 534 -40.85 19.00 5.40
CA ARG A 534 -40.62 20.17 6.26
C ARG A 534 -39.17 20.64 6.31
N ASP A 535 -38.43 20.48 5.24
CA ASP A 535 -37.10 21.08 5.10
C ASP A 535 -37.14 22.56 4.66
N GLY A 536 -38.29 23.01 4.13
CA GLY A 536 -38.53 24.38 3.70
C GLY A 536 -38.31 24.61 2.20
N GLU A 537 -37.95 23.58 1.45
CA GLU A 537 -38.00 23.51 -0.01
C GLU A 537 -39.36 22.92 -0.44
N SER A 538 -39.72 23.04 -1.72
CA SER A 538 -41.10 22.73 -2.14
C SER A 538 -41.19 22.22 -3.56
N VAL A 539 -42.17 21.35 -3.87
CA VAL A 539 -42.35 20.77 -5.21
C VAL A 539 -43.55 21.32 -5.98
N GLY A 540 -43.35 21.52 -7.29
CA GLY A 540 -44.42 21.77 -8.25
C GLY A 540 -44.92 23.21 -8.33
N ALA A 541 -46.00 23.40 -9.10
CA ALA A 541 -46.61 24.72 -9.26
C ALA A 541 -47.35 25.10 -7.97
N GLY A 542 -47.07 26.29 -7.45
CA GLY A 542 -47.75 26.82 -6.29
C GLY A 542 -49.27 26.85 -6.50
N ILE A 543 -50.01 26.40 -5.49
CA ILE A 543 -51.46 26.39 -5.50
C ILE A 543 -51.98 27.63 -4.78
N GLU A 544 -52.89 28.34 -5.42
CA GLU A 544 -53.57 29.48 -4.83
C GLU A 544 -54.57 28.99 -3.78
N LYS A 545 -54.41 29.41 -2.53
CA LYS A 545 -55.33 29.12 -1.42
C LYS A 545 -55.68 30.39 -0.65
N CYS A 546 -56.92 30.42 -0.17
CA CYS A 546 -57.37 31.41 0.81
C CYS A 546 -56.92 30.98 2.21
N ILE A 547 -56.15 31.82 2.90
CA ILE A 547 -55.61 31.54 4.24
C ILE A 547 -55.63 32.80 5.13
N GLY A 548 -55.41 32.59 6.43
CA GLY A 548 -55.20 33.66 7.41
C GLY A 548 -53.72 33.84 7.76
N ASN A 549 -53.44 33.92 9.05
CA ASN A 549 -52.05 33.93 9.56
C ASN A 549 -51.45 32.53 9.66
N ASP A 550 -52.28 31.49 9.82
CA ASP A 550 -51.82 30.11 9.93
C ASP A 550 -51.75 29.45 8.55
N ILE A 551 -50.59 28.87 8.23
CA ILE A 551 -50.40 28.09 7.02
C ILE A 551 -50.88 26.66 7.27
N PRO A 552 -51.70 26.06 6.38
CA PRO A 552 -52.12 24.67 6.50
C PRO A 552 -50.93 23.70 6.59
N PHE A 553 -51.06 22.66 7.43
CA PHE A 553 -50.01 21.63 7.59
C PHE A 553 -49.62 21.02 6.23
N GLY A 554 -48.32 20.95 5.94
CA GLY A 554 -47.77 20.41 4.70
C GLY A 554 -47.65 21.42 3.56
N TYR A 555 -47.69 22.72 3.87
CA TYR A 555 -47.53 23.81 2.91
C TYR A 555 -46.58 24.90 3.43
N THR A 556 -45.90 25.58 2.51
CA THR A 556 -45.05 26.75 2.75
C THR A 556 -45.37 27.87 1.76
N GLU A 557 -44.99 29.12 2.07
CA GLU A 557 -45.12 30.29 1.16
C GLU A 557 -43.88 30.53 0.30
N SER A 558 -42.81 29.78 0.56
CA SER A 558 -41.55 29.94 -0.17
C SER A 558 -41.53 29.02 -1.39
N PRO A 559 -41.37 29.55 -2.61
CA PRO A 559 -41.09 28.72 -3.79
C PRO A 559 -39.69 28.10 -3.64
N GLY A 560 -39.64 26.80 -3.37
CA GLY A 560 -38.45 25.96 -3.43
C GLY A 560 -38.37 25.15 -4.73
N SER A 561 -37.20 24.59 -5.00
CA SER A 561 -36.98 23.66 -6.12
C SER A 561 -36.63 22.31 -5.53
N ASP A 562 -37.63 21.64 -4.97
CA ASP A 562 -37.45 20.31 -4.40
C ASP A 562 -37.78 19.25 -5.46
N CYS A 563 -36.88 18.29 -5.65
CA CYS A 563 -37.10 17.16 -6.53
C CYS A 563 -37.65 15.91 -5.81
N ASN A 564 -37.66 15.88 -4.48
CA ASN A 564 -38.29 14.83 -3.67
C ASN A 564 -38.83 15.32 -2.31
N ASP A 565 -40.06 15.84 -2.37
CA ASP A 565 -40.90 16.32 -1.24
C ASP A 565 -41.21 15.33 -0.11
N ASN A 566 -40.69 14.10 -0.17
CA ASN A 566 -40.81 13.14 0.94
C ASN A 566 -39.46 12.85 1.62
N ASN A 567 -38.37 13.48 1.19
CA ASN A 567 -37.03 13.25 1.71
C ASN A 567 -36.25 14.57 1.95
N PRO A 568 -36.06 14.99 3.21
CA PRO A 568 -35.46 16.29 3.55
C PRO A 568 -33.94 16.38 3.26
N ASP A 569 -33.35 15.30 2.74
CA ASP A 569 -31.96 15.23 2.31
C ASP A 569 -31.80 15.41 0.78
N ILE A 570 -32.89 15.62 0.03
CA ILE A 570 -32.89 15.75 -1.43
C ILE A 570 -33.56 17.08 -1.83
N TYR A 571 -32.77 18.08 -2.19
CA TYR A 571 -33.25 19.41 -2.58
C TYR A 571 -32.19 20.19 -3.35
N HIS A 572 -32.58 21.21 -4.12
CA HIS A 572 -31.63 22.04 -4.87
C HIS A 572 -30.49 22.61 -4.01
N GLY A 573 -29.26 22.18 -4.27
CA GLY A 573 -28.07 22.61 -3.52
C GLY A 573 -27.74 21.81 -2.25
N ALA A 574 -28.38 20.64 -2.05
CA ALA A 574 -27.92 19.64 -1.09
C ALA A 574 -26.48 19.18 -1.42
N THR A 575 -25.82 18.52 -0.46
CA THR A 575 -24.49 17.93 -0.70
C THR A 575 -24.65 16.53 -1.25
N GLU A 576 -24.10 16.28 -2.44
CA GLU A 576 -24.06 14.94 -3.03
C GLU A 576 -23.42 13.92 -2.09
N ILE A 577 -23.98 12.72 -2.07
CA ILE A 577 -23.46 11.54 -1.39
C ILE A 577 -23.61 10.34 -2.32
N CYS A 578 -22.55 9.52 -2.44
CA CYS A 578 -22.47 8.41 -3.41
C CYS A 578 -23.48 7.28 -3.14
N ASP A 579 -24.75 7.53 -3.47
CA ASP A 579 -25.90 6.64 -3.24
C ASP A 579 -26.71 6.40 -4.52
N GLY A 580 -26.30 7.00 -5.64
CA GLY A 580 -26.96 6.85 -6.94
C GLY A 580 -28.24 7.69 -7.06
N VAL A 581 -28.44 8.67 -6.18
CA VAL A 581 -29.52 9.63 -6.20
C VAL A 581 -28.93 11.01 -6.48
N ASP A 582 -29.62 11.80 -7.30
CA ASP A 582 -29.34 13.23 -7.47
C ASP A 582 -29.83 13.96 -6.21
N ASN A 583 -28.95 14.13 -5.21
CA ASN A 583 -29.36 14.72 -3.93
C ASN A 583 -29.60 16.23 -4.08
N ASN A 584 -28.86 16.89 -4.97
CA ASN A 584 -28.89 18.32 -5.15
C ASN A 584 -29.76 18.82 -6.31
N CYS A 585 -30.48 17.89 -6.94
CA CYS A 585 -31.46 18.11 -7.99
C CYS A 585 -30.91 18.86 -9.23
N ASP A 586 -29.59 18.80 -9.50
CA ASP A 586 -29.00 19.51 -10.64
C ASP A 586 -29.09 18.72 -11.97
N GLY A 587 -29.64 17.50 -11.92
CA GLY A 587 -29.79 16.58 -13.04
C GLY A 587 -28.58 15.69 -13.28
N GLN A 588 -27.53 15.80 -12.46
CA GLN A 588 -26.41 14.87 -12.39
C GLN A 588 -26.56 14.01 -11.13
N ILE A 589 -25.93 12.83 -11.16
CA ILE A 589 -25.97 11.89 -10.04
C ILE A 589 -24.55 11.81 -9.50
N ASP A 590 -24.37 12.05 -8.20
CA ASP A 590 -23.12 11.93 -7.45
C ASP A 590 -21.97 12.82 -7.96
N GLU A 591 -22.25 13.96 -8.59
CA GLU A 591 -21.22 14.79 -9.20
C GLU A 591 -20.28 15.43 -8.16
N GLY A 592 -19.02 15.60 -8.54
CA GLY A 592 -17.97 15.99 -7.60
C GLY A 592 -17.51 14.89 -6.63
N LEU A 593 -18.18 13.74 -6.58
CA LEU A 593 -17.74 12.52 -5.88
C LEU A 593 -17.21 11.42 -6.82
N LEU A 594 -17.43 11.56 -8.13
CA LEU A 594 -16.94 10.63 -9.14
C LEU A 594 -15.42 10.76 -9.35
N PHE A 595 -14.73 9.61 -9.40
CA PHE A 595 -13.32 9.51 -9.79
C PHE A 595 -13.14 8.43 -10.87
N TRP A 596 -12.00 8.46 -11.54
CA TRP A 596 -11.66 7.39 -12.48
C TRP A 596 -11.33 6.13 -11.70
N ILE A 597 -12.02 5.04 -12.05
CA ILE A 597 -11.76 3.70 -11.56
C ILE A 597 -11.35 2.82 -12.75
N TYR A 598 -10.40 1.95 -12.52
CA TYR A 598 -9.60 1.27 -13.52
C TYR A 598 -9.99 -0.21 -13.55
N PRO A 599 -10.17 -0.87 -14.71
CA PRO A 599 -10.41 -2.30 -14.74
C PRO A 599 -9.29 -3.03 -14.01
N ASP A 600 -9.64 -3.98 -13.16
CA ASP A 600 -8.73 -4.74 -12.32
C ASP A 600 -8.92 -6.23 -12.66
N GLY A 601 -8.13 -6.66 -13.63
CA GLY A 601 -8.23 -7.96 -14.28
C GLY A 601 -7.65 -9.12 -13.45
N ASP A 602 -7.10 -8.89 -12.26
CA ASP A 602 -6.56 -9.94 -11.37
C ASP A 602 -7.00 -9.81 -9.90
N GLY A 603 -7.53 -8.65 -9.50
CA GLY A 603 -8.12 -8.36 -8.21
C GLY A 603 -7.13 -7.86 -7.15
N ASP A 604 -6.00 -7.26 -7.54
CA ASP A 604 -4.97 -6.79 -6.61
C ASP A 604 -5.17 -5.36 -6.09
N GLY A 605 -6.15 -4.63 -6.65
CA GLY A 605 -6.49 -3.28 -6.25
C GLY A 605 -5.74 -2.18 -7.01
N TYR A 606 -4.98 -2.52 -8.05
CA TYR A 606 -4.55 -1.63 -9.12
C TYR A 606 -5.23 -2.05 -10.42
N GLY A 607 -5.35 -1.11 -11.35
CA GLY A 607 -5.99 -1.40 -12.62
C GLY A 607 -5.39 -0.61 -13.77
N THR A 608 -5.76 -1.03 -14.98
CA THR A 608 -5.22 -0.47 -16.22
C THR A 608 -5.96 0.78 -16.71
N GLU A 609 -5.25 1.63 -17.46
CA GLU A 609 -5.83 2.88 -17.97
C GLU A 609 -6.85 2.67 -19.10
N GLU A 610 -6.75 1.53 -19.79
CA GLU A 610 -7.62 1.16 -20.91
C GLU A 610 -8.92 0.55 -20.38
N GLY A 611 -10.06 1.19 -20.67
CA GLY A 611 -11.36 0.72 -20.18
C GLY A 611 -11.80 1.30 -18.83
N LYS A 612 -11.08 2.30 -18.29
CA LYS A 612 -11.49 3.03 -17.08
C LYS A 612 -12.88 3.64 -17.22
N ILE A 613 -13.63 3.61 -16.13
CA ILE A 613 -14.97 4.21 -16.02
C ILE A 613 -14.97 5.30 -14.97
N TYR A 614 -16.00 6.14 -14.97
CA TYR A 614 -16.14 7.26 -14.04
C TYR A 614 -17.24 6.92 -13.04
N SER A 615 -16.87 6.72 -11.77
CA SER A 615 -17.77 6.26 -10.70
C SER A 615 -17.25 6.73 -9.34
N CYS A 616 -18.12 6.81 -8.33
CA CYS A 616 -17.74 7.16 -6.96
C CYS A 616 -17.42 5.93 -6.07
N ASN A 617 -17.72 4.71 -6.57
CA ASN A 617 -17.30 3.45 -5.96
C ASN A 617 -16.74 2.52 -7.03
N ALA A 618 -15.66 1.80 -6.72
CA ALA A 618 -15.11 0.76 -7.59
C ALA A 618 -16.02 -0.49 -7.60
N PRO A 619 -16.66 -0.85 -8.74
CA PRO A 619 -17.40 -2.10 -8.88
C PRO A 619 -16.44 -3.29 -8.83
N TYR A 620 -17.00 -4.50 -8.66
CA TYR A 620 -16.22 -5.72 -8.76
C TYR A 620 -15.51 -5.83 -10.12
N GLY A 621 -14.19 -6.07 -10.09
CA GLY A 621 -13.34 -6.06 -11.28
C GLY A 621 -12.83 -4.68 -11.69
N TYR A 622 -12.92 -3.68 -10.80
CA TYR A 622 -12.27 -2.38 -10.95
C TYR A 622 -11.55 -1.99 -9.66
N ALA A 623 -10.48 -1.22 -9.79
CA ALA A 623 -9.66 -0.64 -8.74
C ALA A 623 -9.78 0.89 -8.72
N ASP A 624 -9.56 1.49 -7.55
CA ASP A 624 -9.48 2.94 -7.37
C ASP A 624 -8.09 3.53 -7.69
N ARG A 625 -7.11 2.66 -7.99
CA ARG A 625 -5.74 3.03 -8.31
C ARG A 625 -5.34 2.59 -9.71
N ASN A 626 -4.70 3.51 -10.41
CA ASN A 626 -4.03 3.30 -11.68
C ASN A 626 -2.63 2.72 -11.47
N GLY A 627 -2.03 2.17 -12.52
CA GLY A 627 -0.61 1.94 -12.64
C GLY A 627 -0.25 0.47 -12.79
N ASP A 628 -1.25 -0.39 -12.94
CA ASP A 628 -1.03 -1.80 -13.18
C ASP A 628 -0.39 -2.00 -14.56
N CYS A 629 0.85 -2.48 -14.56
CA CYS A 629 1.58 -2.79 -15.78
C CYS A 629 1.24 -4.18 -16.32
N LYS A 630 0.50 -5.00 -15.57
CA LYS A 630 0.05 -6.33 -15.97
C LYS A 630 -1.24 -6.77 -15.26
N ASP A 631 -2.36 -6.26 -15.79
CA ASP A 631 -3.76 -6.49 -15.39
C ASP A 631 -4.22 -7.95 -15.20
N ASP A 632 -3.43 -8.94 -15.58
CA ASP A 632 -3.77 -10.37 -15.47
C ASP A 632 -2.93 -11.13 -14.43
N ASP A 633 -2.09 -10.43 -13.66
CA ASP A 633 -1.13 -11.01 -12.73
C ASP A 633 -0.94 -10.17 -11.45
N ASN A 634 -1.67 -10.56 -10.39
CA ASN A 634 -1.72 -9.86 -9.11
C ASN A 634 -0.38 -9.76 -8.33
N THR A 635 0.70 -10.27 -8.92
CA THR A 635 2.06 -10.19 -8.38
C THR A 635 2.88 -9.08 -9.02
N ILE A 636 2.32 -8.32 -9.97
CA ILE A 636 3.01 -7.27 -10.72
C ILE A 636 2.13 -6.01 -10.72
N ASN A 637 2.35 -5.13 -9.74
CA ASN A 637 1.60 -3.89 -9.55
C ASN A 637 2.37 -2.88 -8.67
N PRO A 638 2.00 -1.58 -8.68
CA PRO A 638 2.66 -0.56 -7.86
C PRO A 638 2.63 -0.73 -6.34
N GLY A 639 1.90 -1.72 -5.83
CA GLY A 639 1.83 -2.05 -4.40
C GLY A 639 2.74 -3.18 -3.96
N VAL A 640 3.40 -3.90 -4.86
CA VAL A 640 4.30 -5.01 -4.50
C VAL A 640 5.75 -4.54 -4.36
N GLU A 641 6.56 -5.37 -3.70
CA GLU A 641 8.01 -5.14 -3.54
C GLU A 641 8.74 -5.99 -4.59
N GLU A 642 9.79 -5.43 -5.19
CA GLU A 642 10.59 -6.08 -6.26
C GLU A 642 11.06 -7.51 -5.93
N ILE A 643 10.93 -8.41 -6.91
CA ILE A 643 11.44 -9.79 -6.83
C ILE A 643 12.79 -9.87 -7.55
N CYS A 644 13.86 -9.68 -6.78
CA CYS A 644 15.23 -9.61 -7.32
C CYS A 644 15.64 -10.79 -8.24
N ASP A 645 16.32 -10.43 -9.34
CA ASP A 645 16.95 -11.29 -10.36
C ASP A 645 15.95 -12.10 -11.23
N ASP A 646 14.66 -11.75 -11.25
CA ASP A 646 13.68 -12.38 -12.15
C ASP A 646 13.56 -11.66 -13.52
N GLY A 647 14.08 -10.42 -13.60
CA GLY A 647 14.11 -9.59 -14.80
C GLY A 647 12.75 -9.01 -15.18
N ILE A 648 11.83 -8.92 -14.23
CA ILE A 648 10.51 -8.30 -14.33
C ILE A 648 10.53 -7.02 -13.48
N ASP A 649 9.82 -5.99 -13.92
CA ASP A 649 9.49 -4.80 -13.14
C ASP A 649 8.22 -5.16 -12.36
N ASN A 650 8.36 -5.60 -11.10
CA ASN A 650 7.23 -6.11 -10.31
C ASN A 650 6.41 -4.96 -9.74
N ASP A 651 7.04 -3.84 -9.37
CA ASP A 651 6.39 -2.68 -8.78
C ASP A 651 5.96 -1.61 -9.80
N CYS A 652 6.12 -1.90 -11.09
CA CYS A 652 5.69 -1.06 -12.20
C CYS A 652 6.25 0.38 -12.13
N ASP A 653 7.40 0.60 -11.49
CA ASP A 653 8.04 1.92 -11.39
C ASP A 653 8.87 2.29 -12.63
N GLY A 654 9.08 1.32 -13.53
CA GLY A 654 9.80 1.46 -14.79
C GLY A 654 11.30 1.15 -14.71
N GLU A 655 11.82 0.85 -13.53
CA GLU A 655 13.12 0.21 -13.32
C GLU A 655 12.93 -1.32 -13.19
N ILE A 656 14.01 -2.08 -13.24
CA ILE A 656 13.95 -3.55 -13.12
C ILE A 656 14.95 -3.92 -12.02
N ASP A 657 14.50 -4.67 -11.01
CA ASP A 657 15.32 -5.20 -9.91
C ASP A 657 15.96 -4.11 -9.01
N GLU A 658 15.33 -2.96 -8.79
CA GLU A 658 15.80 -1.92 -7.87
C GLU A 658 15.44 -2.20 -6.39
N GLY A 659 16.02 -1.42 -5.46
CA GLY A 659 15.81 -1.66 -4.01
C GLY A 659 16.47 -2.93 -3.42
N CYS A 660 16.96 -3.85 -4.25
CA CYS A 660 17.62 -5.09 -3.85
C CYS A 660 18.92 -4.86 -3.07
N SER A 661 18.87 -4.99 -1.74
CA SER A 661 20.06 -4.97 -0.88
C SER A 661 20.73 -6.34 -0.86
N VAL A 662 21.54 -6.61 -1.89
CA VAL A 662 22.43 -7.78 -1.91
C VAL A 662 23.40 -7.71 -0.73
N SER A 663 23.41 -8.76 0.11
CA SER A 663 24.48 -8.91 1.10
C SER A 663 25.78 -9.08 0.33
N GLU A 664 26.65 -8.06 0.37
CA GLU A 664 27.96 -8.12 -0.25
C GLU A 664 28.70 -9.40 0.18
N PRO A 665 29.19 -10.23 -0.75
CA PRO A 665 29.88 -11.46 -0.40
C PRO A 665 31.06 -11.16 0.52
N THR A 666 31.20 -11.93 1.59
CA THR A 666 32.27 -11.73 2.59
C THR A 666 33.49 -12.61 2.35
N GLU A 667 33.47 -13.47 1.32
CA GLU A 667 34.56 -14.40 1.00
C GLU A 667 34.98 -14.26 -0.48
N PHE A 668 36.27 -14.06 -0.71
CA PHE A 668 36.87 -13.85 -2.02
C PHE A 668 38.12 -14.71 -2.20
N TYR A 669 38.45 -15.02 -3.44
CA TYR A 669 39.57 -15.87 -3.84
C TYR A 669 40.43 -15.17 -4.89
N SER A 670 41.75 -15.35 -4.81
CA SER A 670 42.70 -14.76 -5.75
C SER A 670 42.65 -15.46 -7.12
N LYS A 671 42.72 -14.70 -8.21
CA LYS A 671 42.91 -15.21 -9.57
C LYS A 671 44.25 -15.97 -9.73
N PRO A 672 44.38 -16.81 -10.78
CA PRO A 672 45.59 -17.56 -11.10
C PRO A 672 46.86 -16.72 -11.26
N THR A 673 46.70 -15.48 -11.75
CA THR A 673 47.76 -14.53 -12.07
C THR A 673 47.28 -13.12 -11.74
N GLY A 674 48.20 -12.20 -11.48
CA GLY A 674 47.88 -10.79 -11.20
C GLY A 674 48.55 -10.25 -9.94
N ASP A 675 48.49 -8.93 -9.78
CA ASP A 675 48.92 -8.24 -8.57
C ASP A 675 47.84 -8.33 -7.48
N LEU A 676 48.13 -9.03 -6.39
CA LEU A 676 47.19 -9.22 -5.28
C LEU A 676 46.79 -7.94 -4.55
N HIS A 677 47.57 -6.87 -4.69
CA HIS A 677 47.19 -5.55 -4.19
C HIS A 677 45.99 -4.96 -4.97
N ASN A 678 45.70 -5.46 -6.17
CA ASN A 678 44.60 -4.98 -6.98
C ASN A 678 43.35 -5.87 -6.78
N VAL A 679 42.25 -5.27 -6.35
CA VAL A 679 40.95 -5.95 -6.18
C VAL A 679 40.45 -6.64 -7.45
N ALA A 680 40.83 -6.14 -8.64
CA ALA A 680 40.48 -6.77 -9.93
C ALA A 680 41.08 -8.17 -10.11
N THR A 681 42.02 -8.56 -9.25
CA THR A 681 42.63 -9.90 -9.24
C THR A 681 41.92 -10.87 -8.30
N TRP A 682 40.74 -10.51 -7.80
CA TRP A 682 39.93 -11.31 -6.88
C TRP A 682 38.52 -11.54 -7.45
N GLY A 683 37.88 -12.62 -7.00
CA GLY A 683 36.50 -12.96 -7.34
C GLY A 683 35.87 -13.86 -6.26
N VAL A 684 34.56 -14.04 -6.29
CA VAL A 684 33.82 -14.85 -5.29
C VAL A 684 33.99 -16.35 -5.45
N ASN A 685 34.40 -16.83 -6.63
CA ASN A 685 34.57 -18.26 -6.88
C ASN A 685 35.97 -18.74 -6.48
N PRO A 686 36.15 -20.00 -6.05
CA PRO A 686 37.46 -20.54 -5.64
C PRO A 686 38.61 -20.43 -6.65
N ASP A 687 38.31 -20.27 -7.94
CA ASP A 687 39.29 -20.04 -9.00
C ASP A 687 39.65 -18.56 -9.21
N GLY A 688 39.03 -17.66 -8.45
CA GLY A 688 39.15 -16.20 -8.53
C GLY A 688 38.27 -15.55 -9.61
N SER A 689 37.34 -16.29 -10.21
CA SER A 689 36.31 -15.74 -11.11
C SER A 689 35.11 -15.18 -10.33
N GLY A 690 34.17 -14.56 -11.03
CA GLY A 690 32.98 -13.93 -10.46
C GLY A 690 33.21 -12.48 -10.02
N THR A 691 32.25 -11.95 -9.27
CA THR A 691 32.22 -10.54 -8.83
C THR A 691 33.46 -10.19 -8.01
N GLN A 692 34.10 -9.08 -8.38
CA GLN A 692 35.29 -8.60 -7.70
C GLN A 692 34.90 -7.79 -6.45
N PRO A 693 35.68 -7.85 -5.36
CA PRO A 693 35.44 -7.02 -4.18
C PRO A 693 35.65 -5.54 -4.52
N ALA A 694 34.83 -4.65 -3.95
CA ALA A 694 35.04 -3.20 -4.07
C ALA A 694 36.32 -2.71 -3.33
N ASP A 695 36.68 -3.37 -2.23
CA ASP A 695 37.82 -3.03 -1.38
C ASP A 695 38.37 -4.24 -0.58
N PHE A 696 39.46 -4.03 0.16
CA PHE A 696 39.98 -4.99 1.15
C PHE A 696 39.46 -4.71 2.57
N GLY A 697 38.16 -4.42 2.69
CA GLY A 697 37.49 -3.95 3.90
C GLY A 697 37.46 -4.94 5.06
N ALA A 698 37.14 -4.43 6.25
CA ALA A 698 36.96 -5.24 7.45
C ALA A 698 35.76 -6.20 7.32
N GLY A 699 35.83 -7.37 7.96
CA GLY A 699 34.79 -8.40 7.87
C GLY A 699 34.87 -9.30 6.63
N LYS A 700 35.68 -8.93 5.63
CA LYS A 700 35.91 -9.73 4.42
C LYS A 700 37.05 -10.74 4.62
N THR A 701 36.97 -11.87 3.93
CA THR A 701 37.96 -12.95 3.91
C THR A 701 38.53 -13.11 2.51
N PHE A 702 39.86 -13.07 2.39
CA PHE A 702 40.60 -13.11 1.14
C PHE A 702 41.48 -14.36 1.10
N ASN A 703 41.04 -15.38 0.38
CA ASN A 703 41.71 -16.66 0.22
C ASN A 703 42.75 -16.64 -0.90
N LEU A 704 44.03 -16.79 -0.53
CA LEU A 704 45.09 -17.05 -1.52
C LEU A 704 44.96 -18.49 -2.00
N ALA A 705 44.83 -18.66 -3.32
CA ALA A 705 44.84 -19.99 -3.92
C ALA A 705 46.20 -20.65 -3.67
N ASN A 706 46.20 -21.96 -3.41
CA ASN A 706 47.41 -22.70 -3.07
C ASN A 706 48.37 -22.83 -4.27
N ARG A 707 49.24 -21.84 -4.46
CA ARG A 707 50.16 -21.74 -5.60
C ARG A 707 51.51 -21.18 -5.15
N ALA A 708 52.57 -21.97 -5.28
CA ALA A 708 53.91 -21.57 -4.88
C ALA A 708 54.51 -20.54 -5.85
N GLY A 709 55.06 -19.44 -5.33
CA GLY A 709 56.00 -18.57 -6.04
C GLY A 709 55.44 -17.39 -6.85
N ASN A 710 54.12 -17.26 -7.02
CA ASN A 710 53.53 -16.31 -7.98
C ASN A 710 52.90 -15.03 -7.40
N TYR A 711 52.69 -14.95 -6.09
CA TYR A 711 52.04 -13.80 -5.48
C TYR A 711 53.05 -12.71 -5.13
N THR A 712 53.15 -11.71 -6.00
CA THR A 712 54.08 -10.58 -5.86
C THR A 712 53.30 -9.29 -5.73
N MET A 713 53.61 -8.50 -4.70
CA MET A 713 53.07 -7.14 -4.55
C MET A 713 53.77 -6.18 -5.52
N THR A 714 53.01 -5.30 -6.18
CA THR A 714 53.57 -4.20 -6.98
C THR A 714 53.46 -2.82 -6.32
N GLY A 715 52.85 -2.75 -5.14
CA GLY A 715 52.73 -1.53 -4.34
C GLY A 715 52.55 -1.82 -2.84
N ASN A 716 52.42 -0.76 -2.03
CA ASN A 716 52.07 -0.89 -0.62
C ASN A 716 50.62 -1.39 -0.49
N TRP A 717 50.38 -2.36 0.37
CA TRP A 717 49.07 -2.99 0.50
C TRP A 717 48.62 -3.01 1.96
N THR A 718 47.40 -2.54 2.19
CA THR A 718 46.72 -2.63 3.49
C THR A 718 45.49 -3.51 3.35
N VAL A 719 45.41 -4.55 4.17
CA VAL A 719 44.26 -5.47 4.25
C VAL A 719 43.58 -5.25 5.60
N LEU A 720 42.35 -4.77 5.57
CA LEU A 720 41.54 -4.52 6.77
C LEU A 720 40.75 -5.77 7.19
N GLY A 721 40.49 -6.69 6.24
CA GLY A 721 39.90 -8.01 6.46
C GLY A 721 40.90 -9.12 6.81
N THR A 722 40.46 -10.37 6.70
CA THR A 722 41.29 -11.57 6.94
C THR A 722 41.97 -12.01 5.65
N LEU A 723 43.30 -12.05 5.63
CA LEU A 723 44.06 -12.67 4.55
C LEU A 723 44.37 -14.13 4.90
N VAL A 724 43.90 -15.09 4.10
CA VAL A 724 44.17 -16.52 4.29
C VAL A 724 45.33 -16.92 3.38
N ASN A 725 46.52 -17.05 3.96
CA ASN A 725 47.71 -17.56 3.29
C ASN A 725 47.77 -19.09 3.45
N SER A 726 47.02 -19.78 2.59
CA SER A 726 46.85 -21.23 2.60
C SER A 726 48.18 -21.99 2.58
N SER A 727 48.21 -23.19 3.17
CA SER A 727 49.40 -24.06 3.16
C SER A 727 49.93 -24.24 1.73
N GLY A 728 51.25 -24.12 1.53
CA GLY A 728 51.89 -24.18 0.21
C GLY A 728 51.96 -22.84 -0.54
N SER A 729 51.24 -21.81 -0.09
CA SER A 729 51.28 -20.47 -0.69
C SER A 729 52.49 -19.66 -0.22
N GLN A 730 53.01 -18.81 -1.10
CA GLN A 730 54.11 -17.89 -0.83
C GLN A 730 53.75 -16.47 -1.27
N LEU A 731 53.65 -15.53 -0.31
CA LEU A 731 53.40 -14.11 -0.57
C LEU A 731 54.70 -13.30 -0.52
N LYS A 732 55.07 -12.67 -1.63
CA LYS A 732 56.28 -11.85 -1.77
C LYS A 732 55.94 -10.37 -1.60
N ILE A 733 56.50 -9.76 -0.55
CA ILE A 733 56.31 -8.32 -0.24
C ILE A 733 57.10 -7.43 -1.22
N ASN A 734 58.14 -7.96 -1.84
CA ASN A 734 58.84 -7.37 -3.00
C ASN A 734 59.34 -5.92 -2.81
N GLY A 735 59.79 -5.57 -1.60
CA GLY A 735 60.31 -4.23 -1.28
C GLY A 735 59.27 -3.21 -0.85
N TYR A 736 57.99 -3.59 -0.79
CA TYR A 736 56.89 -2.73 -0.36
C TYR A 736 56.53 -2.92 1.12
N THR A 737 55.49 -2.22 1.56
CA THR A 737 54.91 -2.38 2.91
C THR A 737 53.62 -3.18 2.83
N LEU A 738 53.56 -4.27 3.60
CA LEU A 738 52.34 -5.05 3.82
C LEU A 738 51.78 -4.75 5.22
N SER A 739 50.55 -4.26 5.27
CA SER A 739 49.84 -3.94 6.52
C SER A 739 48.64 -4.88 6.68
N LEU A 740 48.61 -5.65 7.77
CA LEU A 740 47.61 -6.69 8.01
C LEU A 740 46.91 -6.51 9.35
N THR A 741 45.60 -6.73 9.37
CA THR A 741 44.81 -6.92 10.60
C THR A 741 44.78 -8.39 11.01
N THR A 742 44.57 -9.32 10.08
CA THR A 742 44.56 -10.76 10.36
C THR A 742 45.22 -11.55 9.22
N LEU A 743 46.11 -12.48 9.57
CA LEU A 743 46.70 -13.45 8.66
C LEU A 743 46.46 -14.85 9.21
N THR A 744 45.86 -15.73 8.42
CA THR A 744 45.64 -17.14 8.80
C THR A 744 46.24 -18.08 7.75
N GLY A 745 46.31 -19.37 8.07
CA GLY A 745 46.90 -20.39 7.21
C GLY A 745 48.39 -20.64 7.47
N ALA A 746 48.91 -21.70 6.85
CA ALA A 746 50.27 -22.21 7.06
C ALA A 746 51.27 -21.82 5.96
N GLY A 747 50.88 -20.91 5.06
CA GLY A 747 51.73 -20.37 4.01
C GLY A 747 52.88 -19.53 4.56
N THR A 748 53.73 -19.05 3.64
CA THR A 748 54.95 -18.31 3.99
C THR A 748 54.98 -16.92 3.36
N LEU A 749 55.67 -15.99 4.02
CA LEU A 749 56.00 -14.68 3.51
C LEU A 749 57.41 -14.67 2.92
N THR A 750 57.70 -13.75 2.03
CA THR A 750 59.05 -13.47 1.55
C THR A 750 59.26 -11.97 1.50
N GLY A 751 60.14 -11.50 2.37
CA GLY A 751 60.55 -10.10 2.41
C GLY A 751 61.89 -9.88 1.72
N SER A 752 62.39 -8.66 1.85
CA SER A 752 63.70 -8.21 1.40
C SER A 752 64.24 -7.18 2.40
N THR A 753 65.47 -6.73 2.20
CA THR A 753 66.06 -5.63 2.99
C THR A 753 65.35 -4.28 2.80
N THR A 754 64.41 -4.19 1.86
CA THR A 754 63.58 -3.00 1.59
C THR A 754 62.12 -3.18 2.00
N SER A 755 61.62 -4.42 2.11
CA SER A 755 60.24 -4.70 2.52
C SER A 755 59.94 -4.34 3.96
N SER A 756 58.71 -3.93 4.26
CA SER A 756 58.25 -3.73 5.63
C SER A 756 56.96 -4.52 5.91
N LEU A 757 56.80 -4.98 7.14
CA LEU A 757 55.58 -5.66 7.60
C LEU A 757 55.00 -4.91 8.80
N ILE A 758 53.71 -4.57 8.73
CA ILE A 758 52.96 -3.91 9.78
C ILE A 758 51.80 -4.83 10.18
N ILE A 759 51.73 -5.16 11.45
CA ILE A 759 50.63 -5.93 12.03
C ILE A 759 49.86 -5.00 12.97
N THR A 760 48.58 -4.80 12.68
CA THR A 760 47.71 -3.83 13.39
C THR A 760 46.40 -4.47 13.85
N GLY A 761 45.60 -3.79 14.68
CA GLY A 761 44.24 -4.22 15.04
C GLY A 761 43.85 -3.89 16.48
N THR A 762 42.54 -3.77 16.75
CA THR A 762 41.99 -3.35 18.06
C THR A 762 41.17 -4.43 18.77
N GLY A 763 40.90 -5.57 18.13
CA GLY A 763 40.05 -6.65 18.66
C GLY A 763 40.75 -7.70 19.56
N GLY A 764 42.03 -7.54 19.90
CA GLY A 764 42.79 -8.53 20.66
C GLY A 764 43.23 -9.76 19.85
N GLY A 765 43.41 -10.89 20.54
CA GLY A 765 43.76 -12.19 19.94
C GLY A 765 45.20 -12.33 19.43
N ASN A 766 45.62 -13.58 19.20
CA ASN A 766 46.95 -13.89 18.69
C ASN A 766 46.94 -13.90 17.15
N PHE A 767 47.78 -13.08 16.52
CA PHE A 767 48.03 -13.07 15.08
C PHE A 767 48.62 -14.39 14.57
N GLY A 768 49.16 -15.22 15.48
CA GLY A 768 49.71 -16.53 15.15
C GLY A 768 51.17 -16.46 14.71
N ASN A 769 51.61 -17.49 13.99
CA ASN A 769 52.99 -17.64 13.56
C ASN A 769 53.25 -16.90 12.25
N ILE A 770 54.17 -15.94 12.29
CA ILE A 770 54.71 -15.27 11.11
C ILE A 770 55.81 -16.14 10.53
N ASN A 771 55.48 -16.86 9.46
CA ASN A 771 56.41 -17.76 8.78
C ASN A 771 56.95 -17.10 7.51
N PHE A 772 58.25 -17.20 7.30
CA PHE A 772 58.96 -16.78 6.10
C PHE A 772 59.53 -18.01 5.39
N THR A 773 59.70 -17.89 4.08
CA THR A 773 60.46 -18.88 3.32
C THR A 773 61.92 -18.93 3.76
N SER A 774 62.57 -20.06 3.52
CA SER A 774 64.01 -20.20 3.76
C SER A 774 64.78 -19.11 3.00
N GLY A 775 65.58 -18.31 3.73
CA GLY A 775 66.29 -17.15 3.18
C GLY A 775 65.43 -15.91 2.89
N GLY A 776 64.09 -16.00 3.00
CA GLY A 776 63.15 -14.91 2.74
C GLY A 776 62.75 -14.08 3.96
N GLY A 777 63.22 -14.46 5.16
CA GLY A 777 62.98 -13.74 6.42
C GLY A 777 63.84 -12.49 6.55
N MET A 778 63.63 -11.51 5.69
CA MET A 778 64.33 -10.23 5.69
C MET A 778 63.32 -9.09 5.62
N LEU A 779 63.42 -8.11 6.51
CA LEU A 779 62.60 -6.91 6.48
C LEU A 779 63.48 -5.68 6.75
N LYS A 780 63.21 -4.58 6.06
CA LYS A 780 63.64 -3.24 6.47
C LYS A 780 63.08 -2.94 7.86
N ALA A 781 61.76 -2.93 7.99
CA ALA A 781 61.06 -2.60 9.24
C ALA A 781 59.99 -3.65 9.58
N PHE A 782 59.84 -3.92 10.87
CA PHE A 782 58.75 -4.73 11.41
C PHE A 782 58.02 -3.97 12.50
N THR A 783 56.70 -3.82 12.36
CA THR A 783 55.84 -3.11 13.31
C THR A 783 54.76 -4.02 13.85
N LEU A 784 54.61 -4.07 15.18
CA LEU A 784 53.47 -4.66 15.87
C LEU A 784 52.74 -3.57 16.67
N ASN A 785 51.49 -3.32 16.28
CA ASN A 785 50.59 -2.36 16.88
C ASN A 785 49.20 -2.98 17.06
N ARG A 786 49.08 -4.02 17.88
CA ARG A 786 47.82 -4.70 18.19
C ARG A 786 47.37 -4.42 19.61
N SER A 787 46.12 -4.05 19.82
CA SER A 787 45.54 -3.78 21.14
C SER A 787 44.34 -4.71 21.42
N GLY A 788 43.94 -4.83 22.68
CA GLY A 788 42.90 -5.76 23.14
C GLY A 788 43.44 -7.02 23.85
N THR A 789 42.53 -7.80 24.46
CA THR A 789 42.87 -8.99 25.25
C THR A 789 43.53 -10.06 24.39
N GLY A 790 44.70 -10.55 24.81
CA GLY A 790 45.45 -11.59 24.10
C GLY A 790 46.16 -11.13 22.82
N ALA A 791 46.25 -9.81 22.57
CA ALA A 791 46.96 -9.23 21.44
C ALA A 791 48.44 -9.70 21.40
N ALA A 792 48.75 -10.64 20.50
CA ALA A 792 50.08 -11.23 20.40
C ALA A 792 50.45 -11.57 18.95
N ALA A 793 51.73 -11.79 18.69
CA ALA A 793 52.25 -12.36 17.45
C ALA A 793 53.50 -13.20 17.74
N THR A 794 53.72 -14.27 16.99
CA THR A 794 54.87 -15.16 17.18
C THR A 794 55.72 -15.21 15.91
N ILE A 795 57.04 -15.08 16.05
CA ILE A 795 57.97 -15.31 14.95
C ILE A 795 58.13 -16.82 14.74
N GLY A 796 57.56 -17.33 13.64
CA GLY A 796 57.52 -18.76 13.34
C GLY A 796 58.81 -19.30 12.72
N THR A 797 59.52 -18.48 11.92
CA THR A 797 60.80 -18.82 11.28
C THR A 797 61.82 -17.71 11.47
N ALA A 798 63.10 -17.95 11.13
CA ALA A 798 64.14 -16.94 11.25
C ALA A 798 63.76 -15.63 10.52
N LEU A 799 63.89 -14.50 11.20
CA LEU A 799 63.60 -13.15 10.69
C LEU A 799 64.76 -12.20 11.03
N ALA A 800 65.32 -11.56 10.00
CA ALA A 800 66.28 -10.48 10.12
C ALA A 800 65.63 -9.11 9.84
N VAL A 801 65.70 -8.18 10.78
CA VAL A 801 65.23 -6.80 10.65
C VAL A 801 66.44 -5.87 10.50
N TYR A 802 66.48 -5.10 9.42
CA TYR A 802 67.65 -4.32 9.01
C TYR A 802 67.63 -2.85 9.45
N ASP A 803 66.47 -2.31 9.81
CA ASP A 803 66.31 -0.90 10.19
C ASP A 803 65.65 -0.73 11.55
N VAL A 804 64.35 -0.97 11.66
CA VAL A 804 63.61 -0.69 12.90
C VAL A 804 62.61 -1.78 13.24
N LEU A 805 62.65 -2.21 14.50
CA LEU A 805 61.62 -2.99 15.16
C LEU A 805 60.75 -2.04 16.00
N THR A 806 59.46 -1.94 15.70
CA THR A 806 58.53 -1.05 16.40
C THR A 806 57.44 -1.86 17.09
N ILE A 807 57.36 -1.82 18.41
CA ILE A 807 56.35 -2.55 19.20
C ILE A 807 55.59 -1.56 20.06
N THR A 808 54.50 -1.02 19.53
CA THR A 808 53.68 0.00 20.21
C THR A 808 52.58 -0.62 21.08
N SER A 809 52.08 -1.80 20.73
CA SER A 809 51.12 -2.53 21.56
C SER A 809 51.09 -4.02 21.19
N GLY A 810 50.73 -4.87 22.16
CA GLY A 810 50.71 -6.32 22.01
C GLY A 810 52.03 -7.01 22.38
N ALA A 811 52.01 -8.34 22.39
CA ALA A 811 53.14 -9.18 22.79
C ALA A 811 53.80 -9.90 21.61
N LEU A 812 55.05 -9.58 21.31
CA LEU A 812 55.85 -10.28 20.31
C LEU A 812 56.64 -11.43 20.95
N THR A 813 56.34 -12.67 20.57
CA THR A 813 57.13 -13.84 20.95
C THR A 813 58.15 -14.16 19.86
N THR A 814 59.45 -14.05 20.18
CA THR A 814 60.52 -14.19 19.18
C THR A 814 60.91 -15.64 18.92
N GLY A 815 60.69 -16.53 19.89
CA GLY A 815 61.14 -17.93 19.82
C GLY A 815 62.64 -18.11 19.59
N GLY A 816 63.46 -17.09 19.86
CA GLY A 816 64.89 -17.07 19.53
C GLY A 816 65.22 -16.92 18.05
N LYS A 817 64.24 -16.54 17.22
CA LYS A 817 64.35 -16.50 15.75
C LYS A 817 64.48 -15.08 15.18
N LEU A 818 64.51 -14.07 16.03
CA LEU A 818 64.61 -12.66 15.62
C LEU A 818 66.07 -12.19 15.67
N THR A 819 66.56 -11.63 14.56
CA THR A 819 67.86 -10.99 14.44
C THR A 819 67.70 -9.52 14.05
N LEU A 820 68.27 -8.60 14.84
CA LEU A 820 68.47 -7.21 14.44
C LEU A 820 69.80 -7.12 13.70
N LYS A 821 69.77 -6.86 12.39
CA LYS A 821 70.94 -7.00 11.51
C LYS A 821 71.40 -5.66 10.96
N SER A 822 72.47 -5.12 11.56
CA SER A 822 73.09 -3.87 11.09
C SER A 822 73.98 -4.13 9.87
N THR A 823 74.06 -3.13 8.98
CA THR A 823 74.89 -3.15 7.77
C THR A 823 75.93 -2.01 7.80
N ALA A 824 76.74 -1.89 6.75
CA ALA A 824 77.68 -0.79 6.61
C ALA A 824 77.04 0.60 6.62
N THR A 825 75.79 0.69 6.20
CA THR A 825 75.08 1.95 6.00
C THR A 825 73.92 2.13 6.96
N ASN A 826 73.55 1.11 7.74
CA ASN A 826 72.41 1.20 8.67
C ASN A 826 72.64 0.43 9.97
N THR A 827 72.14 0.99 11.07
CA THR A 827 72.11 0.31 12.37
C THR A 827 70.70 -0.14 12.67
N ALA A 828 70.50 -1.46 12.78
CA ALA A 828 69.22 -2.01 13.19
C ALA A 828 68.95 -1.62 14.65
N ARG A 829 67.76 -1.07 14.91
CA ARG A 829 67.36 -0.57 16.23
C ARG A 829 65.97 -1.08 16.63
N VAL A 830 65.68 -0.97 17.92
CA VAL A 830 64.31 -1.10 18.45
C VAL A 830 63.81 0.31 18.75
N ALA A 831 62.62 0.67 18.25
CA ALA A 831 61.94 1.90 18.62
C ALA A 831 61.50 1.86 20.09
N PRO A 832 61.04 2.97 20.70
CA PRO A 832 60.43 2.93 22.03
C PRO A 832 59.35 1.86 22.11
N VAL A 833 59.49 0.94 23.06
CA VAL A 833 58.60 -0.22 23.22
C VAL A 833 57.55 0.10 24.26
N THR A 834 56.28 0.17 23.84
CA THR A 834 55.11 0.28 24.73
C THR A 834 54.30 -1.01 24.80
N GLY A 835 54.56 -1.98 23.92
CA GLY A 835 54.12 -3.38 24.07
C GLY A 835 55.14 -4.25 24.80
N THR A 836 55.22 -5.55 24.46
CA THR A 836 56.21 -6.48 25.03
C THR A 836 56.92 -7.31 23.98
N ILE A 837 58.17 -7.68 24.25
CA ILE A 837 58.97 -8.61 23.45
C ILE A 837 59.42 -9.74 24.38
N SER A 838 59.16 -10.99 24.02
CA SER A 838 59.45 -12.18 24.82
C SER A 838 60.27 -13.20 24.04
N GLY A 839 61.37 -13.68 24.62
CA GLY A 839 62.32 -14.60 24.02
C GLY A 839 63.63 -13.95 23.57
N ASN A 840 64.57 -14.77 23.07
CA ASN A 840 65.90 -14.30 22.68
C ASN A 840 65.85 -13.46 21.39
N VAL A 841 66.65 -12.39 21.35
CA VAL A 841 66.89 -11.57 20.16
C VAL A 841 68.39 -11.56 19.89
N THR A 842 68.78 -11.93 18.67
CA THR A 842 70.17 -11.82 18.22
C THR A 842 70.41 -10.40 17.71
N VAL A 843 71.50 -9.76 18.12
CA VAL A 843 71.89 -8.45 17.61
C VAL A 843 73.20 -8.60 16.84
N GLU A 844 73.15 -8.41 15.54
CA GLU A 844 74.33 -8.35 14.68
C GLU A 844 74.70 -6.89 14.42
N ARG A 845 75.91 -6.51 14.86
CA ARG A 845 76.44 -5.17 14.67
C ARG A 845 77.44 -5.17 13.52
N TYR A 846 77.31 -4.19 12.62
CA TYR A 846 78.33 -3.96 11.61
C TYR A 846 79.47 -3.14 12.20
N ILE A 847 80.68 -3.70 12.13
CA ILE A 847 81.90 -3.05 12.58
C ILE A 847 82.76 -2.79 11.35
N PRO A 848 82.89 -1.54 10.86
CA PRO A 848 83.76 -1.26 9.73
C PRO A 848 85.20 -1.65 10.05
N ALA A 849 85.90 -2.21 9.05
CA ALA A 849 87.31 -2.61 9.14
C ALA A 849 88.22 -1.40 9.32
N ARG A 850 88.28 -0.89 10.56
CA ARG A 850 89.17 0.18 11.01
C ARG A 850 89.85 -0.28 12.28
N ARG A 851 91.16 -0.05 12.40
CA ARG A 851 91.90 -0.27 13.66
C ARG A 851 91.43 0.76 14.68
N ALA A 852 90.46 0.39 15.50
CA ALA A 852 89.94 1.21 16.59
C ALA A 852 89.50 0.29 17.74
N TRP A 853 89.76 0.72 18.98
CA TRP A 853 89.19 0.09 20.17
C TRP A 853 87.68 0.32 20.18
N ARG A 854 86.90 -0.72 20.48
CA ARG A 854 85.45 -0.63 20.56
C ARG A 854 84.95 -1.34 21.80
N LEU A 855 84.14 -0.63 22.57
CA LEU A 855 83.34 -1.21 23.63
C LEU A 855 82.12 -1.88 22.98
N MET A 856 81.98 -3.19 23.19
CA MET A 856 80.77 -3.94 22.85
C MET A 856 80.03 -4.22 24.16
N ASN A 857 78.75 -3.83 24.23
CA ASN A 857 77.96 -3.94 25.46
C ASN A 857 77.89 -5.40 25.93
N ALA A 858 77.89 -5.59 27.26
CA ALA A 858 77.70 -6.90 27.87
C ALA A 858 76.26 -7.40 27.66
N PRO A 859 76.04 -8.71 27.47
CA PRO A 859 74.69 -9.27 27.50
C PRO A 859 74.04 -8.95 28.84
N VAL A 860 72.82 -8.43 28.80
CA VAL A 860 72.01 -8.14 29.99
C VAL A 860 70.99 -9.26 30.18
N GLY A 861 70.91 -9.82 31.39
CA GLY A 861 69.95 -10.85 31.75
C GLY A 861 69.15 -10.45 32.99
N GLY A 862 67.92 -10.94 33.14
CA GLY A 862 67.02 -10.64 34.26
C GLY A 862 65.76 -9.88 33.86
N THR A 863 64.97 -9.44 34.85
CA THR A 863 63.69 -8.72 34.67
C THR A 863 63.86 -7.19 34.57
N GLN A 864 65.09 -6.70 34.72
CA GLN A 864 65.44 -5.29 34.61
C GLN A 864 65.40 -4.80 33.15
N THR A 865 65.00 -3.56 32.92
CA THR A 865 65.06 -2.93 31.59
C THR A 865 66.53 -2.78 31.14
N ILE A 866 66.77 -2.73 29.82
CA ILE A 866 68.11 -2.48 29.27
C ILE A 866 68.71 -1.17 29.82
N ASN A 867 67.87 -0.14 29.97
CA ASN A 867 68.24 1.15 30.56
C ASN A 867 68.72 1.01 32.02
N GLN A 868 68.01 0.22 32.84
CA GLN A 868 68.43 -0.11 34.22
C GLN A 868 69.71 -0.96 34.25
N ALA A 869 69.83 -1.93 33.34
CA ALA A 869 71.00 -2.81 33.25
C ALA A 869 72.27 -2.08 32.82
N TRP A 870 72.14 -1.04 32.02
CA TRP A 870 73.25 -0.18 31.61
C TRP A 870 73.42 1.05 32.51
N GLN A 871 72.63 1.16 33.58
CA GLN A 871 72.67 2.24 34.57
C GLN A 871 72.55 3.63 33.94
N GLU A 872 71.78 3.75 32.84
CA GLU A 872 71.49 5.03 32.22
C GLU A 872 70.69 5.91 33.18
N GLY A 873 71.24 7.06 33.59
CA GLY A 873 70.54 8.04 34.44
C GLY A 873 70.74 7.86 35.94
N VAL A 874 71.62 6.96 36.39
CA VAL A 874 71.97 6.84 37.82
C VAL A 874 72.74 8.07 38.30
N THR A 875 72.21 8.76 39.31
CA THR A 875 72.90 9.86 40.01
C THR A 875 73.68 9.30 41.20
N THR A 876 75.02 9.29 41.12
CA THR A 876 75.84 9.02 42.30
C THR A 876 76.16 10.33 43.02
N ALA A 877 76.18 10.31 44.36
CA ALA A 877 76.63 11.45 45.19
C ALA A 877 78.17 11.60 45.16
N SER A 878 78.77 11.50 43.98
CA SER A 878 80.21 11.60 43.75
C SER A 878 80.53 12.91 43.03
N PRO A 879 81.58 13.65 43.40
CA PRO A 879 82.03 14.85 42.68
C PRO A 879 82.54 14.56 41.26
N ASN A 880 82.60 13.29 40.85
CA ASN A 880 82.91 12.88 39.48
C ASN A 880 81.93 11.77 39.03
N PRO A 881 80.71 12.13 38.56
CA PRO A 881 79.68 11.16 38.21
C PRO A 881 80.04 10.46 36.91
N ASN A 882 80.48 9.20 37.02
CA ASN A 882 80.64 8.27 35.92
C ASN A 882 79.74 7.04 36.19
N PRO A 883 78.86 6.63 35.26
CA PRO A 883 78.56 7.32 34.01
C PRO A 883 77.89 8.68 34.25
N ALA A 884 78.18 9.63 33.37
CA ALA A 884 77.46 10.89 33.33
C ALA A 884 75.97 10.61 33.10
N PRO A 885 75.05 11.32 33.78
CA PRO A 885 73.61 11.13 33.57
C PRO A 885 73.27 11.18 32.07
N GLY A 886 72.69 10.10 31.55
CA GLY A 886 72.31 9.95 30.14
C GLY A 886 73.28 9.17 29.23
N TYR A 887 74.41 8.66 29.73
CA TYR A 887 75.44 7.98 28.90
C TYR A 887 75.87 6.60 29.42
N GLY A 888 74.92 5.74 29.81
CA GLY A 888 75.20 4.49 30.54
C GLY A 888 76.30 3.58 29.97
N THR A 889 77.38 3.42 30.74
CA THR A 889 78.01 2.16 31.18
C THR A 889 79.22 2.55 32.03
N TYR A 890 79.33 1.96 33.23
CA TYR A 890 80.45 2.18 34.13
C TYR A 890 81.72 1.53 33.52
N VAL A 891 82.61 2.33 32.94
CA VAL A 891 84.01 1.92 32.69
C VAL A 891 84.86 2.75 33.65
N THR A 892 85.29 2.12 34.74
CA THR A 892 85.94 2.69 35.93
C THR A 892 87.01 3.75 35.63
N VAL A 893 87.02 4.83 36.42
CA VAL A 893 88.18 5.71 36.69
C VAL A 893 88.81 5.30 38.04
N GLY A 894 90.15 5.25 38.12
CA GLY A 894 90.98 4.54 39.13
C GLY A 894 90.82 4.90 40.63
N SER A 895 91.45 4.17 41.56
CA SER A 895 92.90 3.94 41.67
C SER A 895 93.38 2.47 41.53
N VAL A 896 94.26 2.23 40.54
CA VAL A 896 95.32 1.19 40.37
C VAL A 896 95.24 -0.08 41.24
N ALA A 897 95.19 -1.32 40.73
CA ALA A 897 95.34 -1.88 39.39
C ALA A 897 94.82 -3.35 39.40
N ASN A 898 94.42 -3.86 38.22
CA ASN A 898 94.03 -5.25 37.87
C ASN A 898 92.54 -5.54 37.56
N GLY A 899 91.84 -4.60 36.95
CA GLY A 899 90.97 -4.96 35.81
C GLY A 899 91.84 -5.00 34.55
N PHE A 900 92.45 -6.16 34.26
CA PHE A 900 93.55 -6.38 33.28
C PHE A 900 93.35 -5.69 31.90
N ASP A 901 94.36 -5.15 31.20
CA ASP A 901 95.82 -5.29 31.33
C ASP A 901 96.59 -4.03 30.84
N GLN A 902 97.59 -3.60 31.60
CA GLN A 902 98.82 -3.00 31.06
C GLN A 902 100.00 -3.80 31.64
N ASN A 903 100.73 -4.44 30.74
CA ASN A 903 101.83 -5.36 30.99
C ASN A 903 102.97 -4.69 31.82
N ILE A 904 103.36 -5.29 32.95
CA ILE A 904 104.63 -4.99 33.63
C ILE A 904 105.50 -6.26 33.64
N LEU A 905 106.75 -6.11 33.19
CA LEU A 905 107.75 -7.16 33.02
C LEU A 905 107.89 -8.08 34.24
N GLY A 906 107.65 -9.39 34.06
CA GLY A 906 108.29 -10.41 34.90
C GLY A 906 107.47 -11.61 35.39
N GLN A 907 106.15 -11.69 35.20
CA GLN A 907 105.40 -12.88 35.64
C GLN A 907 104.33 -13.31 34.63
N SER A 908 104.47 -14.55 34.14
CA SER A 908 103.46 -15.23 33.33
C SER A 908 102.33 -15.74 34.23
N THR A 909 101.07 -15.52 33.83
CA THR A 909 100.04 -16.56 33.60
C THR A 909 98.66 -15.92 33.39
N SER A 910 98.19 -15.98 32.13
CA SER A 910 96.83 -16.32 31.68
C SER A 910 95.60 -16.04 32.56
N SER A 911 94.64 -15.24 32.07
CA SER A 911 93.39 -15.76 31.46
C SER A 911 92.45 -14.66 30.93
N LEU A 912 92.19 -14.65 29.62
CA LEU A 912 90.85 -14.44 29.03
C LEU A 912 90.92 -14.82 27.55
N LYS A 913 90.19 -15.87 27.18
CA LYS A 913 90.08 -16.37 25.80
C LYS A 913 89.34 -15.33 24.96
N SER A 914 90.02 -14.82 23.95
CA SER A 914 89.45 -14.15 22.79
C SER A 914 88.56 -15.09 21.99
N PHE A 915 87.42 -14.59 21.52
CA PHE A 915 86.85 -14.98 20.23
C PHE A 915 87.29 -13.96 19.18
#